data_AF-S0EPY9-F1
#
_entry.id   AF-S0EPY9-F1
#
_cell.length_a   1.000
_cell.length_b   1.000
_cell.length_c   1.000
_cell.angle_alpha   90.00
_cell.angle_beta   90.00
_cell.angle_gamma   90.00
#
_symmetry.space_group_name_H-M   'P 1'
#
loop_
_entity.id
_entity.type
_entity.pdbx_description
1 polymer ?
#
loop_
_entity_poly.entity_id
_entity_poly.type
_entity_poly.pdbx_seq_one_letter_code
_entity_poly.pdbx_strand_id
1 'polypeptide(L)'
;MTSTKYSPSGYSQFACIGAGFSGIALGATLKRWYGITDVRFFERHSDLGGTWYANKYPGAACDVPSILYSYSFEPNPNWSRVLPSQEELWNYQKYVADKYDLPSKMTFGVEVQKCQWIEEKKRWVLDIRDCKTGVVFQHECRFLFAGSGILVTPREIDIPGSENFKGSIFHTSQWRRDVDVSGKNVVVIGNGCTAAQIVPSIVDKTKHLTQIVRAKHWMLPPIDGVYTDYMKSIFRYLPGTMMIQRLLIFLFAEIELKAVPMTTSAAQFRQKRRAYAEKFMRDTAPAKYHDLLIPDFEIGCKRRIYDSGYLACLHSKNLTLTNERALKIVENGVETDRGFIEADVIVLANGFSTNTFLEGVEVVGRDKTLTQHWESFGGAEAYNCSAMSGFPNFFMLLGPNATTGHTSAIMAIENSVNFALRILKPVLGSPNGVVELDRDAEERYVNRIQDDLSKTVWNSGCQSWYIQPHSENSRVWNAMVYPYSQGYLWYRSLFPVWRDWKITGRTSKWKSVLRFLLKTLLVLAGGIRLLRLLPHQDQYAPINCQLFHCTLESSGGIRPYEALSYVWGSDHKPESISLDGCRLPIGESLFAALLHLRDRSIERILWIDAICINQEDTKEKGHQVQSMAKIYATATRVIVWLGNATPDINQSLEVIRNAGFTAKQPKITKLNENAILVIVKAPWFQRIWVLQEAAAARHIVVKCGQAEIDGYAFFAGLGVLELPHKDYTGLRPLALTVAYLAKGAAFRSRCATSQTGRFCLDICPLAQLVDMFHARQASDRRDKIYALLGMASDDPGSSGLLVDYDISWAKLFSQLINFILKGVSVETWDGYPIAVIRSKGCVLGLVSSVNTDIVRADKQRLEITWNSPSESEWKLSYWTLEVSAEPVKEGDVVCLLQGAMLPTIIRMHHDYWNIIVIAAAFPEYLQAPMSDKEPEIPRLSATLPHDFLLVWDWDMSLDESWRRSEYEDLMGHLAPKATKAGLQTDCEKIARLWNSGVAMRVIKRLRGEENIQKALIDLEMGVIWRNCNEY
;
A
#
# COMPACT_ATOMS: atom_id res chain seq x y z
N MET A 1 6.94 -17.43 -54.19
CA MET A 1 6.31 -18.63 -53.60
C MET A 1 7.18 -19.10 -52.44
N THR A 2 6.76 -18.82 -51.21
CA THR A 2 7.25 -19.48 -50.00
C THR A 2 6.03 -19.68 -49.12
N SER A 3 5.51 -20.91 -49.17
CA SER A 3 4.41 -21.40 -48.35
C SER A 3 4.84 -21.39 -46.88
N THR A 4 4.47 -20.35 -46.14
CA THR A 4 4.41 -20.40 -44.68
C THR A 4 3.21 -21.26 -44.30
N LYS A 5 3.49 -22.50 -43.87
CA LYS A 5 2.52 -23.37 -43.20
C LYS A 5 1.89 -22.61 -42.03
N TYR A 6 0.62 -22.23 -42.16
CA TYR A 6 -0.18 -21.75 -41.04
C TYR A 6 -0.27 -22.86 -40.00
N SER A 7 0.26 -22.64 -38.79
CA SER A 7 -0.06 -23.50 -37.65
C SER A 7 -1.52 -23.24 -37.26
N PRO A 8 -2.41 -24.24 -37.14
CA PRO A 8 -3.86 -24.03 -37.19
C PRO A 8 -4.50 -23.41 -35.93
N SER A 9 -3.75 -23.28 -34.83
CA SER A 9 -4.24 -22.70 -33.58
C SER A 9 -3.11 -22.00 -32.81
N GLY A 10 -3.12 -20.67 -32.80
CA GLY A 10 -2.19 -19.87 -32.00
C GLY A 10 -2.72 -19.63 -30.59
N TYR A 11 -1.83 -19.42 -29.61
CA TYR A 11 -2.20 -18.91 -28.27
C TYR A 11 -1.41 -17.64 -27.97
N SER A 12 -2.04 -16.67 -27.31
CA SER A 12 -1.36 -15.54 -26.65
C SER A 12 -1.99 -15.20 -25.31
N GLN A 13 -1.21 -14.67 -24.38
CA GLN A 13 -1.75 -14.17 -23.12
C GLN A 13 -2.77 -13.05 -23.34
N PHE A 14 -2.45 -12.10 -24.23
CA PHE A 14 -3.33 -11.00 -24.62
C PHE A 14 -3.65 -11.04 -26.11
N ALA A 15 -4.89 -10.74 -26.49
CA ALA A 15 -5.24 -10.40 -27.86
C ALA A 15 -6.01 -9.08 -27.92
N CYS A 16 -5.83 -8.34 -29.00
CA CYS A 16 -6.57 -7.11 -29.24
C CYS A 16 -7.07 -7.03 -30.69
N ILE A 17 -8.35 -6.69 -30.83
CA ILE A 17 -8.98 -6.44 -32.13
C ILE A 17 -8.75 -4.96 -32.48
N GLY A 18 -8.00 -4.69 -33.54
CA GLY A 18 -7.63 -3.36 -34.03
C GLY A 18 -6.21 -2.94 -33.65
N ALA A 19 -5.53 -2.27 -34.59
CA ALA A 19 -4.17 -1.74 -34.46
C ALA A 19 -4.11 -0.21 -34.61
N GLY A 20 -5.18 0.49 -34.18
CA GLY A 20 -5.19 1.95 -34.07
C GLY A 20 -4.60 2.46 -32.76
N PHE A 21 -4.91 3.71 -32.42
CA PHE A 21 -4.46 4.36 -31.17
C PHE A 21 -4.71 3.51 -29.91
N SER A 22 -5.84 2.82 -29.83
CA SER A 22 -6.19 1.92 -28.71
C SER A 22 -5.26 0.72 -28.59
N GLY A 23 -5.02 0.00 -29.68
CA GLY A 23 -4.15 -1.18 -29.70
C GLY A 23 -2.69 -0.81 -29.38
N ILE A 24 -2.20 0.27 -29.96
CA ILE A 24 -0.83 0.78 -29.71
C ILE A 24 -0.68 1.21 -28.23
N ALA A 25 -1.68 1.89 -27.65
CA ALA A 25 -1.66 2.26 -26.23
C ALA A 25 -1.57 1.02 -25.32
N LEU A 26 -2.37 0.00 -25.61
CA LEU A 26 -2.37 -1.26 -24.87
C LEU A 26 -1.01 -1.96 -24.95
N GLY A 27 -0.49 -2.16 -26.17
CA GLY A 27 0.79 -2.83 -26.40
C GLY A 27 1.96 -2.10 -25.74
N ALA A 28 2.03 -0.78 -25.92
CA ALA A 28 3.05 0.04 -25.27
C ALA A 28 2.97 -0.04 -23.74
N THR A 29 1.77 0.03 -23.17
CA THR A 29 1.58 -0.03 -21.71
C THR A 29 1.94 -1.39 -21.13
N LEU A 30 1.53 -2.49 -21.80
CA LEU A 30 1.90 -3.86 -21.41
C LEU A 30 3.42 -4.03 -21.37
N LYS A 31 4.13 -3.56 -22.41
CA LYS A 31 5.59 -3.63 -22.47
C LYS A 31 6.25 -2.76 -21.40
N ARG A 32 5.85 -1.50 -21.28
CA ARG A 32 6.49 -0.49 -20.40
C ARG A 32 6.31 -0.77 -18.92
N TRP A 33 5.11 -1.15 -18.49
CA TRP A 33 4.75 -1.23 -17.07
C TRP A 33 4.71 -2.65 -16.53
N TYR A 34 4.45 -3.63 -17.39
CA TYR A 34 4.30 -5.03 -16.98
C TYR A 34 5.40 -5.93 -17.55
N GLY A 35 6.23 -5.45 -18.48
CA GLY A 35 7.23 -6.26 -19.16
C GLY A 35 6.62 -7.38 -20.02
N ILE A 36 5.32 -7.28 -20.36
CA ILE A 36 4.58 -8.32 -21.08
C ILE A 36 4.68 -8.04 -22.58
N THR A 37 5.18 -9.02 -23.33
CA THR A 37 5.31 -8.97 -24.79
C THR A 37 4.47 -10.04 -25.49
N ASP A 38 3.82 -10.93 -24.74
CA ASP A 38 2.90 -11.95 -25.25
C ASP A 38 1.51 -11.36 -25.51
N VAL A 39 1.45 -10.57 -26.58
CA VAL A 39 0.23 -9.94 -27.08
C VAL A 39 0.16 -10.12 -28.59
N ARG A 40 -1.06 -10.30 -29.12
CA ARG A 40 -1.35 -10.31 -30.56
C ARG A 40 -2.41 -9.28 -30.92
N PHE A 41 -2.21 -8.60 -32.03
CA PHE A 41 -3.17 -7.65 -32.57
C PHE A 41 -3.66 -8.14 -33.93
N PHE A 42 -4.95 -7.98 -34.19
CA PHE A 42 -5.58 -8.37 -35.45
C PHE A 42 -6.22 -7.15 -36.10
N GLU A 43 -5.76 -6.80 -37.30
CA GLU A 43 -6.13 -5.59 -38.02
C GLU A 43 -6.62 -5.93 -39.44
N ARG A 44 -7.81 -5.44 -39.78
CA ARG A 44 -8.47 -5.69 -41.07
C ARG A 44 -7.77 -4.96 -42.21
N HIS A 45 -7.17 -3.82 -41.90
CA HIS A 45 -6.39 -3.05 -42.85
C HIS A 45 -5.00 -3.66 -43.06
N SER A 46 -4.34 -3.27 -44.15
CA SER A 46 -3.00 -3.75 -44.50
C SER A 46 -1.87 -3.09 -43.70
N ASP A 47 -2.18 -2.13 -42.82
CA ASP A 47 -1.22 -1.42 -41.98
C ASP A 47 -1.94 -0.89 -40.72
N LEU A 48 -1.16 -0.45 -39.72
CA LEU A 48 -1.67 0.12 -38.47
C LEU A 48 -2.24 1.53 -38.66
N GLY A 49 -2.95 2.03 -37.65
CA GLY A 49 -3.31 3.45 -37.53
C GLY A 49 -4.81 3.77 -37.45
N GLY A 50 -5.68 2.77 -37.64
CA GLY A 50 -7.13 2.89 -37.48
C GLY A 50 -7.73 4.05 -38.29
N THR A 51 -8.42 4.98 -37.63
CA THR A 51 -9.03 6.16 -38.25
C THR A 51 -8.07 6.93 -39.16
N TRP A 52 -6.81 7.09 -38.74
CA TRP A 52 -5.80 7.84 -39.49
C TRP A 52 -5.16 7.00 -40.58
N TYR A 53 -5.32 5.68 -40.58
CA TYR A 53 -5.03 4.87 -41.77
C TYR A 53 -6.18 4.98 -42.78
N ALA A 54 -7.43 4.86 -42.36
CA ALA A 54 -8.57 4.80 -43.26
C ALA A 54 -8.85 6.15 -43.96
N ASN A 55 -8.89 7.26 -43.21
CA ASN A 55 -9.38 8.54 -43.70
C ASN A 55 -8.29 9.37 -44.39
N LYS A 56 -8.00 9.08 -45.66
CA LYS A 56 -6.92 9.74 -46.43
C LYS A 56 -7.41 10.87 -47.37
N TYR A 57 -8.56 11.47 -47.09
CA TYR A 57 -9.13 12.52 -47.91
C TYR A 57 -8.34 13.85 -47.79
N PRO A 58 -8.36 14.72 -48.82
CA PRO A 58 -7.69 16.02 -48.78
C PRO A 58 -8.18 16.89 -47.62
N GLY A 59 -7.24 17.44 -46.83
CA GLY A 59 -7.55 18.28 -45.68
C GLY A 59 -7.85 17.52 -44.38
N ALA A 60 -7.78 16.17 -44.38
CA ALA A 60 -7.97 15.38 -43.16
C ALA A 60 -6.99 15.79 -42.06
N ALA A 61 -7.53 16.28 -40.94
CA ALA A 61 -6.78 16.76 -39.79
C ALA A 61 -7.54 16.54 -38.48
N CYS A 62 -6.83 16.54 -37.35
CA CYS A 62 -7.45 16.47 -36.03
C CYS A 62 -8.06 17.80 -35.60
N ASP A 63 -9.11 17.74 -34.79
CA ASP A 63 -9.79 18.89 -34.18
C ASP A 63 -9.38 19.14 -32.72
N VAL A 64 -8.38 18.39 -32.23
CA VAL A 64 -7.79 18.52 -30.89
C VAL A 64 -6.31 18.87 -31.04
N PRO A 65 -5.77 19.82 -30.25
CA PRO A 65 -4.36 20.15 -30.30
C PRO A 65 -3.43 18.93 -30.16
N SER A 66 -2.42 18.82 -31.02
CA SER A 66 -1.49 17.69 -31.16
C SER A 66 -0.81 17.28 -29.85
N ILE A 67 -0.44 18.25 -29.02
CA ILE A 67 0.17 18.01 -27.70
C ILE A 67 -0.78 17.25 -26.77
N LEU A 68 -2.11 17.40 -26.89
CA LEU A 68 -3.11 16.64 -26.13
C LEU A 68 -3.61 15.40 -26.91
N TYR A 69 -3.65 15.47 -28.24
CA TYR A 69 -3.98 14.34 -29.12
C TYR A 69 -2.75 13.48 -29.46
N SER A 70 -2.02 13.13 -28.41
CA SER A 70 -0.85 12.25 -28.44
C SER A 70 -0.78 11.45 -27.15
N TYR A 71 -0.02 10.37 -27.14
CA TYR A 71 0.17 9.57 -25.94
C TYR A 71 0.86 10.39 -24.85
N SER A 72 0.33 10.33 -23.63
CA SER A 72 0.92 11.04 -22.48
C SER A 72 2.34 10.56 -22.18
N PHE A 73 2.66 9.34 -22.59
CA PHE A 73 3.95 8.72 -22.40
C PHE A 73 4.92 8.83 -23.59
N GLU A 74 4.45 9.30 -24.74
CA GLU A 74 5.30 9.61 -25.90
C GLU A 74 4.91 10.97 -26.46
N PRO A 75 5.12 12.07 -25.72
CA PRO A 75 4.91 13.40 -26.26
C PRO A 75 5.87 13.65 -27.43
N ASN A 76 5.36 14.18 -28.53
CA ASN A 76 6.16 14.49 -29.73
C ASN A 76 6.49 15.99 -29.80
N PRO A 77 7.75 16.43 -29.60
CA PRO A 77 8.13 17.84 -29.68
C PRO A 77 8.19 18.36 -31.13
N ASN A 78 8.10 17.47 -32.11
CA ASN A 78 8.31 17.79 -33.53
C ASN A 78 7.01 18.06 -34.29
N TRP A 79 5.87 18.15 -33.60
CA TRP A 79 4.60 18.52 -34.25
C TRP A 79 4.78 19.78 -35.08
N SER A 80 4.34 19.73 -36.33
CA SER A 80 4.42 20.83 -37.28
C SER A 80 3.45 21.95 -36.94
N ARG A 81 2.26 21.57 -36.45
CA ARG A 81 1.12 22.47 -36.19
C ARG A 81 0.34 22.07 -34.94
N VAL A 82 -0.47 23.00 -34.46
CA VAL A 82 -1.40 22.79 -33.34
C VAL A 82 -2.42 21.73 -33.72
N LEU A 83 -3.04 21.80 -34.91
CA LEU A 83 -3.93 20.76 -35.43
C LEU A 83 -3.19 19.93 -36.48
N PRO A 84 -2.70 18.73 -36.14
CA PRO A 84 -1.84 17.94 -37.03
C PRO A 84 -2.66 17.28 -38.15
N SER A 85 -2.02 17.11 -39.30
CA SER A 85 -2.62 16.43 -40.45
C SER A 85 -2.76 14.93 -40.19
N GLN A 86 -3.60 14.26 -40.99
CA GLN A 86 -3.74 12.81 -40.94
C GLN A 86 -2.41 12.08 -41.16
N GLU A 87 -1.61 12.53 -42.12
CA GLU A 87 -0.32 11.90 -42.42
C GLU A 87 0.66 12.04 -41.24
N GLU A 88 0.71 13.21 -40.62
CA GLU A 88 1.57 13.45 -39.46
C GLU A 88 1.17 12.58 -38.26
N LEU A 89 -0.14 12.42 -38.02
CA LEU A 89 -0.67 11.54 -36.97
C LEU A 89 -0.42 10.06 -37.26
N TRP A 90 -0.51 9.65 -38.52
CA TRP A 90 -0.22 8.28 -38.91
C TRP A 90 1.27 7.95 -38.74
N ASN A 91 2.16 8.87 -39.14
CA ASN A 91 3.60 8.75 -38.92
C ASN A 91 3.96 8.71 -37.42
N TYR A 92 3.29 9.52 -36.60
CA TYR A 92 3.44 9.46 -35.15
C TYR A 92 3.03 8.09 -34.58
N GLN A 93 1.89 7.52 -35.01
CA GLN A 93 1.47 6.19 -34.59
C GLN A 93 2.49 5.11 -34.99
N LYS A 94 3.05 5.18 -36.21
CA LYS A 94 4.12 4.28 -36.67
C LYS A 94 5.35 4.38 -35.79
N TYR A 95 5.85 5.59 -35.56
CA TYR A 95 6.99 5.84 -34.68
C TYR A 95 6.79 5.23 -33.28
N VAL A 96 5.62 5.41 -32.67
CA VAL A 96 5.33 4.84 -31.35
C VAL A 96 5.23 3.33 -31.40
N ALA A 97 4.57 2.76 -32.42
CA ALA A 97 4.47 1.31 -32.59
C ALA A 97 5.85 0.67 -32.76
N ASP A 98 6.74 1.27 -33.55
CA ASP A 98 8.11 0.81 -33.79
C ASP A 98 8.94 0.88 -32.50
N LYS A 99 8.87 2.00 -31.76
CA LYS A 99 9.56 2.17 -30.47
C LYS A 99 9.21 1.06 -29.47
N TYR A 100 7.98 0.55 -29.52
CA TYR A 100 7.51 -0.50 -28.64
C TYR A 100 7.54 -1.91 -29.26
N ASP A 101 8.11 -2.10 -30.45
CA ASP A 101 8.16 -3.39 -31.18
C ASP A 101 6.78 -4.06 -31.28
N LEU A 102 5.77 -3.27 -31.68
CA LEU A 102 4.41 -3.75 -31.87
C LEU A 102 4.12 -4.32 -33.26
N PRO A 103 4.72 -3.83 -34.37
CA PRO A 103 4.46 -4.38 -35.70
C PRO A 103 4.72 -5.89 -35.81
N SER A 104 5.74 -6.41 -35.09
CA SER A 104 6.04 -7.85 -35.04
C SER A 104 4.95 -8.69 -34.35
N LYS A 105 4.03 -8.03 -33.63
CA LYS A 105 2.89 -8.62 -32.90
C LYS A 105 1.55 -8.41 -33.60
N MET A 106 1.53 -7.59 -34.65
CA MET A 106 0.35 -7.26 -35.44
C MET A 106 0.20 -8.21 -36.63
N THR A 107 -1.01 -8.69 -36.85
CA THR A 107 -1.39 -9.42 -38.04
C THR A 107 -2.33 -8.51 -38.83
N PHE A 108 -1.91 -8.12 -40.03
CA PHE A 108 -2.63 -7.21 -40.91
C PHE A 108 -3.40 -7.97 -42.00
N GLY A 109 -4.43 -7.34 -42.55
CA GLY A 109 -5.28 -7.94 -43.57
C GLY A 109 -6.09 -9.13 -43.07
N VAL A 110 -6.44 -9.14 -41.78
CA VAL A 110 -7.23 -10.19 -41.15
C VAL A 110 -8.42 -9.59 -40.38
N GLU A 111 -9.56 -10.23 -40.47
CA GLU A 111 -10.81 -9.79 -39.84
C GLU A 111 -11.25 -10.81 -38.79
N VAL A 112 -11.40 -10.38 -37.54
CA VAL A 112 -11.97 -11.22 -36.48
C VAL A 112 -13.48 -11.27 -36.68
N GLN A 113 -14.07 -12.44 -36.88
CA GLN A 113 -15.50 -12.61 -37.14
C GLN A 113 -16.27 -13.02 -35.89
N LYS A 114 -15.65 -13.80 -35.01
CA LYS A 114 -16.27 -14.32 -33.79
C LYS A 114 -15.26 -14.37 -32.65
N CYS A 115 -15.74 -14.07 -31.44
CA CYS A 115 -15.01 -14.22 -30.18
C CYS A 115 -15.91 -14.95 -29.19
N GLN A 116 -15.48 -16.10 -28.68
CA GLN A 116 -16.28 -16.88 -27.73
C GLN A 116 -15.49 -17.18 -26.46
N TRP A 117 -16.11 -16.93 -25.31
CA TRP A 117 -15.57 -17.36 -24.03
C TRP A 117 -15.78 -18.87 -23.84
N ILE A 118 -14.71 -19.58 -23.53
CA ILE A 118 -14.72 -21.02 -23.24
C ILE A 118 -14.47 -21.22 -21.75
N GLU A 119 -15.52 -21.59 -21.02
CA GLU A 119 -15.49 -21.67 -19.57
C GLU A 119 -14.49 -22.69 -19.02
N GLU A 120 -14.46 -23.88 -19.61
CA GLU A 120 -13.56 -24.97 -19.22
C GLU A 120 -12.08 -24.55 -19.30
N LYS A 121 -11.74 -23.76 -20.33
CA LYS A 121 -10.39 -23.29 -20.60
C LYS A 121 -10.08 -21.95 -19.93
N LYS A 122 -11.10 -21.21 -19.50
CA LYS A 122 -11.01 -19.81 -19.02
C LYS A 122 -10.30 -18.89 -20.02
N ARG A 123 -10.65 -19.03 -21.30
CA ARG A 123 -10.01 -18.36 -22.45
C ARG A 123 -11.06 -17.93 -23.47
N TRP A 124 -10.68 -16.96 -24.29
CA TRP A 124 -11.38 -16.56 -25.49
C TRP A 124 -10.82 -17.32 -26.70
N VAL A 125 -11.71 -17.81 -27.56
CA VAL A 125 -11.38 -18.34 -28.89
C VAL A 125 -11.85 -17.32 -29.93
N LEU A 126 -10.96 -16.95 -30.85
CA LEU A 126 -11.23 -16.02 -31.93
C LEU A 126 -11.23 -16.77 -33.26
N ASP A 127 -12.27 -16.60 -34.06
CA ASP A 127 -12.30 -17.02 -35.46
C ASP A 127 -11.87 -15.83 -36.34
N ILE A 128 -10.79 -16.02 -37.08
CA ILE A 128 -10.09 -14.97 -37.80
C ILE A 128 -10.03 -15.32 -39.28
N ARG A 129 -10.62 -14.47 -40.12
CA ARG A 129 -10.63 -14.59 -41.56
C ARG A 129 -9.48 -13.80 -42.18
N ASP A 130 -8.67 -14.45 -42.99
CA ASP A 130 -7.71 -13.77 -43.86
C ASP A 130 -8.46 -13.08 -45.01
N CYS A 131 -8.32 -11.75 -45.11
CA CYS A 131 -9.08 -10.95 -46.08
C CYS A 131 -8.67 -11.21 -47.53
N LYS A 132 -7.49 -11.78 -47.79
CA LYS A 132 -7.01 -12.07 -49.15
C LYS A 132 -7.41 -13.46 -49.60
N THR A 133 -7.27 -14.46 -48.73
CA THR A 133 -7.50 -15.88 -49.08
C THR A 133 -8.90 -16.35 -48.71
N GLY A 134 -9.58 -15.66 -47.80
CA GLY A 134 -10.88 -16.06 -47.25
C GLY A 134 -10.80 -17.21 -46.24
N VAL A 135 -9.62 -17.76 -45.99
CA VAL A 135 -9.41 -18.85 -45.03
C VAL A 135 -9.64 -18.35 -43.60
N VAL A 136 -10.39 -19.12 -42.83
CA VAL A 136 -10.63 -18.86 -41.41
C VAL A 136 -9.70 -19.74 -40.57
N PHE A 137 -9.03 -19.16 -39.59
CA PHE A 137 -8.19 -19.86 -38.61
C PHE A 137 -8.52 -19.40 -37.19
N GLN A 138 -8.12 -20.19 -36.20
CA GLN A 138 -8.44 -19.91 -34.80
C GLN A 138 -7.24 -19.39 -34.02
N HIS A 139 -7.51 -18.49 -33.08
CA HIS A 139 -6.53 -18.01 -32.10
C HIS A 139 -7.15 -17.99 -30.71
N GLU A 140 -6.49 -18.63 -29.74
CA GLU A 140 -6.88 -18.56 -28.34
C GLU A 140 -6.16 -17.41 -27.63
N CYS A 141 -6.87 -16.70 -26.76
CA CYS A 141 -6.23 -15.78 -25.85
C CYS A 141 -6.86 -15.80 -24.46
N ARG A 142 -6.11 -15.36 -23.46
CA ARG A 142 -6.63 -15.31 -22.08
C ARG A 142 -7.35 -14.00 -21.78
N PHE A 143 -6.78 -12.88 -22.19
CA PHE A 143 -7.37 -11.55 -22.01
C PHE A 143 -7.64 -10.94 -23.38
N LEU A 144 -8.89 -10.60 -23.65
CA LEU A 144 -9.33 -10.06 -24.92
C LEU A 144 -9.63 -8.57 -24.81
N PHE A 145 -9.09 -7.79 -25.73
CA PHE A 145 -9.31 -6.36 -25.82
C PHE A 145 -9.97 -5.98 -27.15
N ALA A 146 -10.96 -5.12 -27.10
CA ALA A 146 -11.59 -4.55 -28.28
C ALA A 146 -11.14 -3.10 -28.45
N GLY A 147 -10.24 -2.85 -29.41
CA GLY A 147 -9.77 -1.53 -29.82
C GLY A 147 -10.23 -1.16 -31.23
N SER A 148 -11.41 -1.66 -31.64
CA SER A 148 -11.95 -1.55 -33.01
C SER A 148 -12.32 -0.13 -33.42
N GLY A 149 -12.51 0.78 -32.46
CA GLY A 149 -12.95 2.15 -32.72
C GLY A 149 -14.47 2.27 -32.88
N ILE A 150 -14.92 3.51 -33.11
CA ILE A 150 -16.34 3.90 -33.01
C ILE A 150 -16.90 4.59 -34.26
N LEU A 151 -16.03 4.94 -35.22
CA LEU A 151 -16.37 5.59 -36.48
C LEU A 151 -15.65 4.83 -37.59
N VAL A 152 -16.11 3.59 -37.83
CA VAL A 152 -15.41 2.60 -38.66
C VAL A 152 -16.18 2.36 -39.95
N THR A 153 -17.44 1.95 -39.83
CA THR A 153 -18.28 1.57 -40.98
C THR A 153 -18.89 2.80 -41.64
N PRO A 154 -18.53 3.12 -42.90
CA PRO A 154 -19.12 4.25 -43.61
C PRO A 154 -20.62 4.01 -43.82
N ARG A 155 -21.43 5.07 -43.81
CA ARG A 155 -22.84 4.93 -44.20
C ARG A 155 -22.93 4.65 -45.68
N GLU A 156 -23.73 3.66 -46.03
CA GLU A 156 -24.07 3.38 -47.42
C GLU A 156 -24.79 4.58 -48.07
N ILE A 157 -24.80 4.58 -49.39
CA ILE A 157 -25.50 5.60 -50.15
C ILE A 157 -27.02 5.40 -49.99
N ASP A 158 -27.69 6.44 -49.52
CA ASP A 158 -29.13 6.45 -49.25
C ASP A 158 -29.95 7.07 -50.39
N ILE A 159 -29.30 7.37 -51.52
CA ILE A 159 -29.93 7.96 -52.71
C ILE A 159 -30.02 6.86 -53.78
N PRO A 160 -31.22 6.53 -54.27
CA PRO A 160 -31.41 5.47 -55.25
C PRO A 160 -30.78 5.81 -56.61
N GLY A 161 -30.43 4.79 -57.40
CA GLY A 161 -29.90 4.98 -58.76
C GLY A 161 -28.38 5.09 -58.85
N SER A 162 -27.66 4.91 -57.73
CA SER A 162 -26.19 5.00 -57.66
C SER A 162 -25.45 4.09 -58.63
N GLU A 163 -26.02 2.93 -58.95
CA GLU A 163 -25.52 1.93 -59.88
C GLU A 163 -25.52 2.39 -61.34
N ASN A 164 -26.31 3.42 -61.67
CA ASN A 164 -26.43 3.95 -63.04
C ASN A 164 -25.46 5.11 -63.32
N PHE A 165 -24.77 5.63 -62.29
CA PHE A 165 -23.87 6.76 -62.45
C PHE A 165 -22.64 6.38 -63.28
N LYS A 166 -22.33 7.13 -64.33
CA LYS A 166 -21.15 6.88 -65.19
C LYS A 166 -19.85 7.38 -64.57
N GLY A 167 -19.94 8.31 -63.62
CA GLY A 167 -18.80 8.87 -62.91
C GLY A 167 -18.37 8.05 -61.69
N SER A 168 -17.53 8.65 -60.85
CA SER A 168 -17.04 8.00 -59.62
C SER A 168 -17.87 8.39 -58.41
N ILE A 169 -18.37 7.40 -57.66
CA ILE A 169 -18.96 7.57 -56.32
C ILE A 169 -18.06 6.91 -55.28
N PHE A 170 -17.71 7.63 -54.21
CA PHE A 170 -17.00 7.02 -53.09
C PHE A 170 -17.23 7.77 -51.77
N HIS A 171 -17.13 7.03 -50.67
CA HIS A 171 -17.16 7.57 -49.32
C HIS A 171 -15.80 8.15 -48.90
N THR A 172 -15.80 9.19 -48.08
CA THR A 172 -14.58 9.91 -47.68
C THR A 172 -13.58 9.05 -46.90
N SER A 173 -14.05 8.05 -46.16
CA SER A 173 -13.18 7.07 -45.46
C SER A 173 -12.56 6.01 -46.37
N GLN A 174 -12.97 5.97 -47.65
CA GLN A 174 -12.46 5.10 -48.69
C GLN A 174 -11.97 5.95 -49.86
N TRP A 175 -11.24 7.02 -49.55
CA TRP A 175 -10.82 8.03 -50.52
C TRP A 175 -10.03 7.41 -51.68
N ARG A 176 -10.52 7.62 -52.90
CA ARG A 176 -9.91 7.14 -54.15
C ARG A 176 -8.90 8.14 -54.69
N ARG A 177 -7.61 7.83 -54.56
CA ARG A 177 -6.50 8.67 -55.07
C ARG A 177 -6.35 8.62 -56.59
N ASP A 178 -6.92 7.61 -57.22
CA ASP A 178 -6.94 7.42 -58.67
C ASP A 178 -7.99 8.31 -59.37
N VAL A 179 -8.91 8.94 -58.62
CA VAL A 179 -9.91 9.84 -59.17
C VAL A 179 -9.43 11.28 -59.08
N ASP A 180 -9.07 11.86 -60.23
CA ASP A 180 -8.79 13.29 -60.34
C ASP A 180 -10.10 14.10 -60.32
N VAL A 181 -10.13 15.18 -59.55
CA VAL A 181 -11.25 16.13 -59.41
C VAL A 181 -11.03 17.43 -60.18
N SER A 182 -9.83 17.63 -60.74
CA SER A 182 -9.47 18.84 -61.47
C SER A 182 -10.31 19.03 -62.73
N GLY A 183 -10.91 20.21 -62.89
CA GLY A 183 -11.74 20.55 -64.05
C GLY A 183 -13.08 19.81 -64.13
N LYS A 184 -13.49 19.10 -63.07
CA LYS A 184 -14.73 18.32 -63.02
C LYS A 184 -15.85 19.00 -62.24
N ASN A 185 -17.08 18.62 -62.55
CA ASN A 185 -18.26 18.91 -61.74
C ASN A 185 -18.31 17.91 -60.58
N VAL A 186 -18.17 18.41 -59.35
CA VAL A 186 -18.09 17.56 -58.14
C VAL A 186 -19.29 17.82 -57.24
N VAL A 187 -19.98 16.77 -56.84
CA VAL A 187 -21.05 16.84 -55.85
C VAL A 187 -20.56 16.29 -54.52
N VAL A 188 -20.67 17.09 -53.45
CA VAL A 188 -20.36 16.66 -52.08
C VAL A 188 -21.64 16.53 -51.28
N ILE A 189 -21.91 15.34 -50.74
CA ILE A 189 -23.14 15.06 -49.99
C ILE A 189 -22.84 15.05 -48.51
N GLY A 190 -23.40 16.01 -47.77
CA GLY A 190 -23.16 16.21 -46.34
C GLY A 190 -22.27 17.42 -46.04
N ASN A 191 -22.34 17.90 -44.80
CA ASN A 191 -21.69 19.15 -44.38
C ASN A 191 -21.17 19.11 -42.93
N GLY A 192 -20.84 17.90 -42.43
CA GLY A 192 -20.18 17.71 -41.13
C GLY A 192 -18.67 18.06 -41.15
N CYS A 193 -17.93 17.62 -40.13
CA CYS A 193 -16.50 17.92 -39.99
C CYS A 193 -15.67 17.54 -41.22
N THR A 194 -15.95 16.37 -41.80
CA THR A 194 -15.27 15.85 -42.99
C THR A 194 -15.43 16.78 -44.20
N ALA A 195 -16.66 17.22 -44.49
CA ALA A 195 -16.92 18.10 -45.62
C ALA A 195 -16.30 19.49 -45.40
N ALA A 196 -16.32 20.00 -44.16
CA ALA A 196 -15.66 21.26 -43.81
C ALA A 196 -14.15 21.24 -44.08
N GLN A 197 -13.51 20.07 -44.04
CA GLN A 197 -12.10 19.90 -44.38
C GLN A 197 -11.87 19.69 -45.90
N ILE A 198 -12.72 18.90 -46.55
CA ILE A 198 -12.57 18.54 -47.97
C ILE A 198 -12.85 19.72 -48.88
N VAL A 199 -13.99 20.39 -48.71
CA VAL A 199 -14.46 21.45 -49.61
C VAL A 199 -13.40 22.54 -49.84
N PRO A 200 -12.82 23.17 -48.80
CA PRO A 200 -11.76 24.17 -49.01
C PRO A 200 -10.48 23.58 -49.64
N SER A 201 -10.25 22.26 -49.52
CA SER A 201 -9.06 21.60 -50.06
C SER A 201 -9.16 21.26 -51.55
N ILE A 202 -10.38 21.24 -52.12
CA ILE A 202 -10.61 20.82 -53.51
C ILE A 202 -11.33 21.88 -54.37
N VAL A 203 -12.03 22.84 -53.78
CA VAL A 203 -12.88 23.80 -54.52
C VAL A 203 -12.14 24.55 -55.63
N ASP A 204 -10.89 24.97 -55.40
CA ASP A 204 -10.12 25.72 -56.40
C ASP A 204 -9.66 24.85 -57.59
N LYS A 205 -9.80 23.53 -57.49
CA LYS A 205 -9.42 22.58 -58.55
C LYS A 205 -10.60 22.18 -59.42
N THR A 206 -11.83 22.24 -58.90
CA THR A 206 -13.02 21.77 -59.60
C THR A 206 -13.52 22.80 -60.63
N LYS A 207 -14.19 22.32 -61.68
CA LYS A 207 -14.93 23.20 -62.61
C LYS A 207 -16.11 23.84 -61.89
N HIS A 208 -16.86 23.02 -61.15
CA HIS A 208 -17.92 23.48 -60.25
C HIS A 208 -18.08 22.47 -59.10
N LEU A 209 -18.28 22.96 -57.87
CA LEU A 209 -18.56 22.13 -56.70
C LEU A 209 -19.96 22.44 -56.17
N THR A 210 -20.84 21.45 -56.18
CA THR A 210 -22.16 21.56 -55.55
C THR A 210 -22.18 20.75 -54.28
N GLN A 211 -22.43 21.40 -53.14
CA GLN A 211 -22.56 20.74 -51.86
C GLN A 211 -24.01 20.69 -51.41
N ILE A 212 -24.49 19.48 -51.11
CA ILE A 212 -25.82 19.22 -50.58
C ILE A 212 -25.75 19.12 -49.05
N VAL A 213 -26.25 20.16 -48.38
CA VAL A 213 -26.35 20.29 -46.93
C VAL A 213 -27.49 19.43 -46.40
N ARG A 214 -27.23 18.64 -45.36
CA ARG A 214 -28.25 17.80 -44.71
C ARG A 214 -28.64 18.27 -43.31
N ALA A 215 -27.72 18.93 -42.59
CA ALA A 215 -27.99 19.39 -41.24
C ALA A 215 -27.14 20.62 -40.90
N LYS A 216 -27.66 21.52 -40.07
CA LYS A 216 -26.90 22.69 -39.62
C LYS A 216 -25.85 22.30 -38.55
N HIS A 217 -24.72 23.02 -38.50
CA HIS A 217 -23.64 22.79 -37.53
C HIS A 217 -23.11 24.11 -36.96
N TRP A 218 -22.79 24.13 -35.67
CA TRP A 218 -22.09 25.26 -35.05
C TRP A 218 -20.61 25.22 -35.43
N MET A 219 -20.14 26.31 -36.05
CA MET A 219 -18.74 26.51 -36.43
C MET A 219 -18.08 27.56 -35.55
N LEU A 220 -16.88 27.28 -35.09
CA LEU A 220 -16.07 28.14 -34.24
C LEU A 220 -14.83 28.62 -34.99
N PRO A 221 -14.24 29.76 -34.58
CA PRO A 221 -12.99 30.24 -35.16
C PRO A 221 -11.87 29.21 -35.12
N PRO A 222 -10.98 29.20 -36.13
CA PRO A 222 -9.83 28.29 -36.16
C PRO A 222 -8.96 28.47 -34.91
N ILE A 223 -8.42 27.35 -34.40
CA ILE A 223 -7.43 27.32 -33.32
C ILE A 223 -6.06 26.83 -33.79
N ASP A 224 -5.92 26.58 -35.10
CA ASP A 224 -4.70 26.03 -35.68
C ASP A 224 -3.61 27.10 -35.86
N GLY A 225 -2.36 26.67 -35.79
CA GLY A 225 -1.17 27.51 -35.93
C GLY A 225 0.09 26.66 -36.11
N VAL A 226 1.12 27.24 -36.74
CA VAL A 226 2.40 26.55 -36.95
C VAL A 226 3.24 26.62 -35.67
N TYR A 227 3.82 25.48 -35.27
CA TYR A 227 4.84 25.49 -34.22
C TYR A 227 6.17 25.97 -34.83
N THR A 228 6.67 27.10 -34.33
CA THR A 228 7.97 27.64 -34.77
C THR A 228 9.12 26.76 -34.28
N ASP A 229 10.28 26.84 -34.94
CA ASP A 229 11.45 26.06 -34.55
C ASP A 229 11.96 26.43 -33.14
N TYR A 230 11.72 27.67 -32.71
CA TYR A 230 11.96 28.10 -31.33
C TYR A 230 11.06 27.36 -30.34
N MET A 231 9.75 27.26 -30.61
CA MET A 231 8.82 26.49 -29.76
C MET A 231 9.18 25.01 -29.72
N LYS A 232 9.49 24.41 -30.88
CA LYS A 232 9.95 23.01 -30.97
C LYS A 232 11.25 22.80 -30.18
N SER A 233 12.17 23.75 -30.20
CA SER A 233 13.40 23.71 -29.42
C SER A 233 13.14 23.78 -27.92
N ILE A 234 12.23 24.66 -27.47
CA ILE A 234 11.78 24.69 -26.06
C ILE A 234 11.21 23.32 -25.65
N PHE A 235 10.30 22.77 -26.45
CA PHE A 235 9.68 21.47 -26.16
C PHE A 235 10.69 20.32 -26.10
N ARG A 236 11.76 20.37 -26.91
CA ARG A 236 12.79 19.34 -26.95
C ARG A 236 13.78 19.42 -25.79
N TYR A 237 14.20 20.64 -25.43
CA TYR A 237 15.35 20.83 -24.54
C TYR A 237 15.00 21.31 -23.14
N LEU A 238 13.83 21.94 -22.91
CA LEU A 238 13.42 22.39 -21.59
C LEU A 238 12.44 21.37 -20.96
N PRO A 239 12.88 20.59 -19.94
CA PRO A 239 12.06 19.53 -19.36
C PRO A 239 10.74 20.05 -18.78
N GLY A 240 9.68 19.26 -18.90
CA GLY A 240 8.36 19.57 -18.32
C GLY A 240 7.51 20.55 -19.12
N THR A 241 8.05 21.30 -20.08
CA THR A 241 7.30 22.28 -20.88
C THR A 241 6.12 21.68 -21.63
N MET A 242 6.34 20.55 -22.32
CA MET A 242 5.26 19.84 -23.02
C MET A 242 4.17 19.33 -22.06
N MET A 243 4.55 18.93 -20.85
CA MET A 243 3.61 18.47 -19.83
C MET A 243 2.74 19.62 -19.33
N ILE A 244 3.35 20.78 -19.05
CA ILE A 244 2.63 22.00 -18.67
C ILE A 244 1.69 22.43 -19.81
N GLN A 245 2.19 22.47 -21.04
CA GLN A 245 1.37 22.84 -22.20
C GLN A 245 0.20 21.87 -22.39
N ARG A 246 0.44 20.56 -22.25
CA ARG A 246 -0.61 19.54 -22.30
C ARG A 246 -1.66 19.76 -21.21
N LEU A 247 -1.23 20.06 -19.98
CA LEU A 247 -2.13 20.35 -18.85
C LEU A 247 -2.96 21.60 -19.12
N LEU A 248 -2.37 22.69 -19.63
CA LEU A 248 -3.09 23.91 -19.96
C LEU A 248 -4.16 23.64 -21.04
N ILE A 249 -3.80 22.95 -22.13
CA ILE A 249 -4.75 22.58 -23.18
C ILE A 249 -5.88 21.72 -22.60
N PHE A 250 -5.56 20.75 -21.73
CA PHE A 250 -6.56 19.94 -21.05
C PHE A 250 -7.51 20.78 -20.18
N LEU A 251 -6.99 21.69 -19.36
CA LEU A 251 -7.79 22.58 -18.52
C LEU A 251 -8.71 23.47 -19.35
N PHE A 252 -8.21 24.02 -20.47
CA PHE A 252 -9.03 24.80 -21.40
C PHE A 252 -10.13 23.96 -22.05
N ALA A 253 -9.83 22.72 -22.46
CA ALA A 253 -10.82 21.80 -23.00
C ALA A 253 -11.91 21.46 -21.98
N GLU A 254 -11.55 21.22 -20.72
CA GLU A 254 -12.49 20.90 -19.63
C GLU A 254 -13.40 22.07 -19.22
N ILE A 255 -13.03 23.33 -19.48
CA ILE A 255 -13.92 24.48 -19.28
C ILE A 255 -15.21 24.34 -20.10
N GLU A 256 -15.15 23.74 -21.28
CA GLU A 256 -16.32 23.55 -22.16
C GLU A 256 -17.36 22.60 -21.55
N LEU A 257 -17.00 21.77 -20.56
CA LEU A 257 -17.94 20.93 -19.82
C LEU A 257 -19.01 21.76 -19.08
N LYS A 258 -18.72 23.03 -18.76
CA LYS A 258 -19.70 23.96 -18.16
C LYS A 258 -20.93 24.19 -19.03
N ALA A 259 -20.82 23.99 -20.35
CA ALA A 259 -21.93 24.11 -21.29
C ALA A 259 -22.89 22.90 -21.27
N VAL A 260 -22.46 21.77 -20.71
CA VAL A 260 -23.11 20.47 -20.89
C VAL A 260 -24.38 20.30 -20.04
N PRO A 261 -24.43 20.62 -18.74
CA PRO A 261 -25.63 20.40 -17.94
C PRO A 261 -26.83 21.26 -18.39
N MET A 262 -28.06 20.80 -18.20
CA MET A 262 -29.28 21.58 -18.43
C MET A 262 -29.66 22.45 -17.22
N THR A 263 -28.69 23.19 -16.67
CA THR A 263 -28.90 24.14 -15.55
C THR A 263 -28.92 25.58 -16.05
N THR A 264 -29.46 26.51 -15.24
CA THR A 264 -29.52 27.94 -15.57
C THR A 264 -28.15 28.55 -15.86
N SER A 265 -27.12 28.19 -15.07
CA SER A 265 -25.75 28.68 -15.27
C SER A 265 -25.15 28.17 -16.58
N ALA A 266 -25.37 26.90 -16.90
CA ALA A 266 -24.93 26.31 -18.16
C ALA A 266 -25.66 26.92 -19.37
N ALA A 267 -26.96 27.22 -19.24
CA ALA A 267 -27.73 27.93 -20.28
C ALA A 267 -27.16 29.33 -20.56
N GLN A 268 -26.79 30.09 -19.53
CA GLN A 268 -26.12 31.39 -19.70
C GLN A 268 -24.76 31.25 -20.41
N PHE A 269 -23.98 30.23 -20.05
CA PHE A 269 -22.71 29.95 -20.71
C PHE A 269 -22.91 29.59 -22.20
N ARG A 270 -23.89 28.72 -22.50
CA ARG A 270 -24.29 28.38 -23.87
C ARG A 270 -24.75 29.59 -24.66
N GLN A 271 -25.54 30.49 -24.08
CA GLN A 271 -25.98 31.72 -24.74
C GLN A 271 -24.80 32.61 -25.15
N LYS A 272 -23.81 32.79 -24.26
CA LYS A 272 -22.58 33.55 -24.58
C LYS A 272 -21.78 32.89 -25.70
N ARG A 273 -21.62 31.57 -25.65
CA ARG A 273 -20.92 30.80 -26.69
C ARG A 273 -21.67 30.83 -28.03
N ARG A 274 -23.00 30.75 -28.00
CA ARG A 274 -23.87 30.87 -29.17
C ARG A 274 -23.68 32.21 -29.85
N ALA A 275 -23.78 33.32 -29.11
CA ALA A 275 -23.59 34.66 -29.66
C ALA A 275 -22.21 34.83 -30.31
N TYR A 276 -21.16 34.30 -29.68
CA TYR A 276 -19.80 34.32 -30.22
C TYR A 276 -19.67 33.52 -31.53
N ALA A 277 -20.19 32.29 -31.57
CA ALA A 277 -20.15 31.43 -32.74
C ALA A 277 -20.99 32.00 -33.90
N GLU A 278 -22.22 32.45 -33.60
CA GLU A 278 -23.12 33.03 -34.60
C GLU A 278 -22.53 34.29 -35.24
N LYS A 279 -21.94 35.19 -34.43
CA LYS A 279 -21.24 36.37 -34.94
C LYS A 279 -20.14 35.96 -35.91
N PHE A 280 -19.26 35.03 -35.53
CA PHE A 280 -18.19 34.55 -36.40
C PHE A 280 -18.73 33.95 -37.71
N MET A 281 -19.78 33.13 -37.63
CA MET A 281 -20.40 32.51 -38.82
C MET A 281 -20.98 33.55 -39.77
N ARG A 282 -21.68 34.57 -39.25
CA ARG A 282 -22.27 35.65 -40.04
C ARG A 282 -21.22 36.55 -40.68
N ASP A 283 -20.16 36.87 -39.94
CA ASP A 283 -19.07 37.73 -40.39
C ASP A 283 -18.24 37.06 -41.50
N THR A 284 -18.09 35.73 -41.46
CA THR A 284 -17.19 34.99 -42.36
C THR A 284 -17.92 34.44 -43.59
N ALA A 285 -19.14 33.91 -43.42
CA ALA A 285 -19.90 33.27 -44.50
C ALA A 285 -20.67 34.29 -45.36
N PRO A 286 -20.88 34.02 -46.67
CA PRO A 286 -21.73 34.84 -47.52
C PRO A 286 -23.17 34.94 -46.98
N ALA A 287 -23.74 36.14 -46.97
CA ALA A 287 -25.10 36.40 -46.47
C ALA A 287 -26.17 35.49 -47.10
N LYS A 288 -26.04 35.17 -48.40
CA LYS A 288 -26.94 34.27 -49.14
C LYS A 288 -27.05 32.85 -48.56
N TYR A 289 -26.11 32.41 -47.72
CA TYR A 289 -26.08 31.07 -47.14
C TYR A 289 -26.36 31.04 -45.64
N HIS A 290 -26.64 32.18 -45.00
CA HIS A 290 -26.87 32.25 -43.55
C HIS A 290 -28.01 31.33 -43.10
N ASP A 291 -29.11 31.27 -43.87
CA ASP A 291 -30.27 30.44 -43.55
C ASP A 291 -29.97 28.93 -43.62
N LEU A 292 -29.01 28.53 -44.45
CA LEU A 292 -28.55 27.14 -44.60
C LEU A 292 -27.52 26.74 -43.53
N LEU A 293 -26.77 27.71 -42.98
CA LEU A 293 -25.63 27.46 -42.10
C LEU A 293 -25.97 27.60 -40.62
N ILE A 294 -26.70 28.67 -40.24
CA ILE A 294 -26.84 29.09 -38.84
C ILE A 294 -27.87 28.21 -38.12
N PRO A 295 -27.45 27.42 -37.10
CA PRO A 295 -28.34 26.52 -36.38
C PRO A 295 -29.39 27.21 -35.50
N ASP A 296 -30.53 26.55 -35.36
CA ASP A 296 -31.62 26.90 -34.42
C ASP A 296 -31.48 26.17 -33.07
N PHE A 297 -30.85 25.00 -33.03
CA PHE A 297 -30.62 24.21 -31.81
C PHE A 297 -29.49 24.73 -30.89
N GLU A 298 -29.50 24.29 -29.63
CA GLU A 298 -28.53 24.67 -28.58
C GLU A 298 -27.06 24.36 -28.96
N ILE A 299 -26.15 25.28 -28.63
CA ILE A 299 -24.72 25.05 -28.81
C ILE A 299 -24.22 23.95 -27.86
N GLY A 300 -23.37 23.06 -28.37
CA GLY A 300 -22.88 21.89 -27.63
C GLY A 300 -23.74 20.64 -27.76
N CYS A 301 -24.96 20.74 -28.33
CA CYS A 301 -25.81 19.57 -28.57
C CYS A 301 -25.19 18.58 -29.59
N LYS A 302 -24.49 19.11 -30.61
CA LYS A 302 -23.63 18.34 -31.52
C LYS A 302 -22.17 18.65 -31.27
N ARG A 303 -21.26 17.79 -31.74
CA ARG A 303 -19.81 18.07 -31.77
C ARG A 303 -19.57 19.39 -32.51
N ARG A 304 -18.79 20.28 -31.89
CA ARG A 304 -18.36 21.56 -32.47
C ARG A 304 -17.38 21.34 -33.62
N ILE A 305 -17.40 22.24 -34.59
CA ILE A 305 -16.46 22.25 -35.72
C ILE A 305 -15.59 23.49 -35.59
N TYR A 306 -14.27 23.32 -35.55
CA TYR A 306 -13.34 24.43 -35.77
C TYR A 306 -13.22 24.66 -37.27
N ASP A 307 -13.51 25.87 -37.73
CA ASP A 307 -13.52 26.20 -39.15
C ASP A 307 -12.12 26.07 -39.76
N SER A 308 -11.96 25.18 -40.74
CA SER A 308 -10.72 24.98 -41.49
C SER A 308 -10.61 25.87 -42.73
N GLY A 309 -11.34 26.99 -42.75
CA GLY A 309 -11.52 27.86 -43.92
C GLY A 309 -12.74 27.51 -44.76
N TYR A 310 -13.64 26.67 -44.26
CA TYR A 310 -14.87 26.28 -44.95
C TYR A 310 -15.79 27.48 -45.13
N LEU A 311 -16.02 28.29 -44.11
CA LEU A 311 -16.95 29.43 -44.24
C LEU A 311 -16.46 30.47 -45.25
N ALA A 312 -15.15 30.72 -45.26
CA ALA A 312 -14.52 31.65 -46.21
C ALA A 312 -14.57 31.10 -47.66
N CYS A 313 -14.37 29.80 -47.85
CA CYS A 313 -14.40 29.21 -49.20
C CYS A 313 -15.78 29.25 -49.87
N LEU A 314 -16.87 29.47 -49.11
CA LEU A 314 -18.22 29.61 -49.65
C LEU A 314 -18.41 30.88 -50.51
N HIS A 315 -17.47 31.83 -50.48
CA HIS A 315 -17.45 32.98 -51.40
C HIS A 315 -16.99 32.63 -52.81
N SER A 316 -16.47 31.42 -53.04
CA SER A 316 -15.96 30.97 -54.34
C SER A 316 -17.07 30.98 -55.40
N LYS A 317 -16.74 31.48 -56.60
CA LYS A 317 -17.70 31.62 -57.70
C LYS A 317 -18.13 30.28 -58.30
N ASN A 318 -17.26 29.25 -58.19
CA ASN A 318 -17.48 27.89 -58.68
C ASN A 318 -18.04 26.95 -57.59
N LEU A 319 -18.61 27.50 -56.50
CA LEU A 319 -19.22 26.72 -55.43
C LEU A 319 -20.70 27.06 -55.29
N THR A 320 -21.53 26.03 -55.16
CA THR A 320 -22.95 26.16 -54.82
C THR A 320 -23.29 25.33 -53.59
N LEU A 321 -23.80 26.00 -52.55
CA LEU A 321 -24.35 25.34 -51.37
C LEU A 321 -25.88 25.27 -51.51
N THR A 322 -26.47 24.08 -51.37
CA THR A 322 -27.91 23.85 -51.44
C THR A 322 -28.38 22.86 -50.38
N ASN A 323 -29.65 22.94 -49.97
CA ASN A 323 -30.32 21.93 -49.15
C ASN A 323 -31.38 21.16 -49.95
N GLU A 324 -31.24 21.12 -51.27
CA GLU A 324 -32.06 20.31 -52.17
C GLU A 324 -32.08 18.84 -51.75
N ARG A 325 -33.26 18.24 -51.79
CA ARG A 325 -33.40 16.81 -51.54
C ARG A 325 -32.97 16.06 -52.79
N ALA A 326 -31.86 15.34 -52.71
CA ALA A 326 -31.46 14.40 -53.75
C ALA A 326 -32.49 13.25 -53.84
N LEU A 327 -33.18 13.17 -54.98
CA LEU A 327 -34.24 12.19 -55.22
C LEU A 327 -33.67 10.91 -55.84
N LYS A 328 -32.78 11.05 -56.83
CA LYS A 328 -32.21 9.93 -57.57
C LYS A 328 -30.85 10.31 -58.18
N ILE A 329 -29.94 9.36 -58.25
CA ILE A 329 -28.71 9.46 -59.04
C ILE A 329 -28.98 8.88 -60.43
N VAL A 330 -28.62 9.63 -61.46
CA VAL A 330 -28.78 9.26 -62.86
C VAL A 330 -27.42 9.27 -63.55
N GLU A 331 -27.34 8.90 -64.82
CA GLU A 331 -26.07 8.64 -65.51
C GLU A 331 -25.03 9.77 -65.40
N ASN A 332 -25.46 11.04 -65.46
CA ASN A 332 -24.59 12.21 -65.54
C ASN A 332 -24.75 13.19 -64.36
N GLY A 333 -25.42 12.79 -63.27
CA GLY A 333 -25.68 13.71 -62.17
C GLY A 333 -26.68 13.25 -61.12
N VAL A 334 -27.16 14.21 -60.34
CA VAL A 334 -28.12 14.01 -59.26
C VAL A 334 -29.40 14.79 -59.58
N GLU A 335 -30.52 14.08 -59.67
CA GLU A 335 -31.85 14.67 -59.72
C GLU A 335 -32.27 15.08 -58.31
N THR A 336 -32.72 16.32 -58.17
CA THR A 336 -33.21 16.88 -56.92
C THR A 336 -34.68 17.26 -57.01
N ASP A 337 -35.27 17.65 -55.89
CA ASP A 337 -36.61 18.21 -55.82
C ASP A 337 -36.75 19.58 -56.50
N ARG A 338 -35.65 20.27 -56.83
CA ARG A 338 -35.66 21.60 -57.47
C ARG A 338 -34.99 21.65 -58.82
N GLY A 339 -34.36 20.58 -59.28
CA GLY A 339 -33.72 20.55 -60.60
C GLY A 339 -32.75 19.40 -60.78
N PHE A 340 -31.77 19.62 -61.67
CA PHE A 340 -30.73 18.65 -62.00
C PHE A 340 -29.35 19.24 -61.69
N ILE A 341 -28.52 18.48 -60.99
CA ILE A 341 -27.14 18.83 -60.67
C ILE A 341 -26.22 17.91 -61.48
N GLU A 342 -25.52 18.47 -62.48
CA GLU A 342 -24.51 17.76 -63.25
C GLU A 342 -23.34 17.33 -62.33
N ALA A 343 -22.87 16.09 -62.47
CA ALA A 343 -21.78 15.56 -61.66
C ALA A 343 -20.93 14.57 -62.46
N ASP A 344 -19.60 14.73 -62.40
CA ASP A 344 -18.62 13.75 -62.85
C ASP A 344 -18.12 12.89 -61.67
N VAL A 345 -18.17 13.44 -60.46
CA VAL A 345 -17.72 12.79 -59.23
C VAL A 345 -18.69 13.11 -58.10
N ILE A 346 -19.10 12.09 -57.34
CA ILE A 346 -19.92 12.22 -56.13
C ILE A 346 -19.11 11.75 -54.92
N VAL A 347 -18.88 12.67 -53.98
CA VAL A 347 -18.18 12.40 -52.72
C VAL A 347 -19.20 12.32 -51.59
N LEU A 348 -19.27 11.15 -50.93
CA LEU A 348 -20.16 10.93 -49.79
C LEU A 348 -19.46 11.32 -48.49
N ALA A 349 -19.81 12.48 -47.96
CA ALA A 349 -19.40 12.98 -46.63
C ALA A 349 -20.58 12.86 -45.63
N ASN A 350 -21.33 11.75 -45.73
CA ASN A 350 -22.56 11.46 -44.96
C ASN A 350 -22.31 10.75 -43.61
N GLY A 351 -21.05 10.44 -43.28
CA GLY A 351 -20.64 9.97 -41.95
C GLY A 351 -20.63 8.45 -41.81
N PHE A 352 -20.71 7.97 -40.57
CA PHE A 352 -20.53 6.55 -40.23
C PHE A 352 -21.78 5.95 -39.59
N SER A 353 -21.89 4.62 -39.62
CA SER A 353 -22.78 3.89 -38.70
C SER A 353 -22.29 4.15 -37.26
N THR A 354 -23.19 4.60 -36.39
CA THR A 354 -22.86 4.98 -35.00
C THR A 354 -23.77 4.27 -34.02
N ASN A 355 -23.39 4.23 -32.73
CA ASN A 355 -24.02 3.41 -31.68
C ASN A 355 -23.92 1.88 -31.91
N THR A 356 -23.21 1.46 -32.95
CA THR A 356 -22.85 0.07 -33.20
C THR A 356 -21.37 -0.10 -32.89
N PHE A 357 -21.05 -1.02 -31.99
CA PHE A 357 -19.67 -1.29 -31.57
C PHE A 357 -19.30 -2.72 -31.98
N LEU A 358 -18.03 -2.93 -32.35
CA LEU A 358 -17.55 -4.22 -32.86
C LEU A 358 -18.38 -4.77 -34.03
N GLU A 359 -18.80 -3.88 -34.92
CA GLU A 359 -19.57 -4.26 -36.11
C GLU A 359 -18.84 -5.30 -36.96
N GLY A 360 -19.55 -6.36 -37.30
CA GLY A 360 -19.01 -7.53 -37.99
C GLY A 360 -18.34 -8.58 -37.08
N VAL A 361 -18.30 -8.37 -35.75
CA VAL A 361 -17.73 -9.32 -34.79
C VAL A 361 -18.80 -9.85 -33.84
N GLU A 362 -19.09 -11.14 -33.91
CA GLU A 362 -19.97 -11.80 -32.93
C GLU A 362 -19.18 -12.09 -31.64
N VAL A 363 -19.50 -11.38 -30.55
CA VAL A 363 -18.87 -11.64 -29.23
C VAL A 363 -19.85 -12.39 -28.34
N VAL A 364 -19.45 -13.58 -27.90
CA VAL A 364 -20.25 -14.51 -27.09
C VAL A 364 -19.60 -14.67 -25.72
N GLY A 365 -20.30 -14.19 -24.68
CA GLY A 365 -19.92 -14.35 -23.27
C GLY A 365 -20.29 -15.73 -22.73
N ARG A 366 -20.58 -15.83 -21.42
CA ARG A 366 -21.04 -17.08 -20.79
C ARG A 366 -22.39 -17.56 -21.33
N ASP A 367 -23.40 -16.69 -21.27
CA ASP A 367 -24.79 -17.08 -21.50
C ASP A 367 -25.47 -16.33 -22.65
N LYS A 368 -24.83 -15.28 -23.17
CA LYS A 368 -25.43 -14.37 -24.14
C LYS A 368 -24.39 -13.72 -25.04
N THR A 369 -24.84 -13.29 -26.21
CA THR A 369 -24.05 -12.44 -27.10
C THR A 369 -23.98 -11.02 -26.57
N LEU A 370 -22.98 -10.25 -27.02
CA LEU A 370 -22.82 -8.84 -26.66
C LEU A 370 -24.03 -8.01 -27.10
N THR A 371 -24.59 -8.29 -28.27
CA THR A 371 -25.81 -7.66 -28.78
C THR A 371 -26.99 -7.92 -27.85
N GLN A 372 -27.25 -9.19 -27.48
CA GLN A 372 -28.31 -9.55 -26.53
C GLN A 372 -28.11 -8.89 -25.15
N HIS A 373 -26.85 -8.76 -24.71
CA HIS A 373 -26.52 -8.09 -23.47
C HIS A 373 -26.92 -6.61 -23.52
N TRP A 374 -26.59 -5.90 -24.60
CA TRP A 374 -26.96 -4.49 -24.77
C TRP A 374 -28.46 -4.29 -24.96
N GLU A 375 -29.14 -5.16 -25.71
CA GLU A 375 -30.60 -5.16 -25.82
C GLU A 375 -31.29 -5.26 -24.45
N SER A 376 -30.72 -6.03 -23.51
CA SER A 376 -31.25 -6.14 -22.14
C SER A 376 -31.22 -4.84 -21.34
N PHE A 377 -30.41 -3.87 -21.75
CA PHE A 377 -30.35 -2.53 -21.15
C PHE A 377 -31.14 -1.47 -21.94
N GLY A 378 -31.42 -1.72 -23.21
CA GLY A 378 -32.02 -0.77 -24.15
C GLY A 378 -31.02 -0.18 -25.16
N GLY A 379 -29.73 -0.48 -25.04
CA GLY A 379 -28.71 -0.07 -25.99
C GLY A 379 -27.28 -0.34 -25.51
N ALA A 380 -26.30 0.05 -26.33
CA ALA A 380 -24.89 -0.22 -26.07
C ALA A 380 -24.36 0.56 -24.86
N GLU A 381 -23.67 -0.15 -23.96
CA GLU A 381 -23.19 0.34 -22.66
C GLU A 381 -21.98 -0.43 -22.14
N ALA A 382 -21.19 0.19 -21.27
CA ALA A 382 -20.07 -0.47 -20.61
C ALA A 382 -19.70 0.20 -19.28
N TYR A 383 -19.51 -0.60 -18.22
CA TYR A 383 -19.02 -0.12 -16.93
C TYR A 383 -17.65 0.55 -17.09
N ASN A 384 -17.57 1.80 -16.64
CA ASN A 384 -16.39 2.66 -16.78
C ASN A 384 -15.87 2.69 -18.22
N CYS A 385 -16.80 2.70 -19.19
CA CYS A 385 -16.57 2.76 -20.62
C CYS A 385 -15.78 1.57 -21.20
N SER A 386 -15.67 0.46 -20.46
CA SER A 386 -14.71 -0.61 -20.79
C SER A 386 -15.17 -2.05 -20.51
N ALA A 387 -15.94 -2.32 -19.46
CA ALA A 387 -16.23 -3.70 -19.05
C ALA A 387 -17.72 -4.02 -18.99
N MET A 388 -18.08 -5.29 -19.18
CA MET A 388 -19.47 -5.77 -19.10
C MET A 388 -19.59 -7.05 -18.27
N SER A 389 -20.73 -7.26 -17.61
CA SER A 389 -20.97 -8.50 -16.85
C SER A 389 -21.30 -9.68 -17.78
N GLY A 390 -20.84 -10.89 -17.42
CA GLY A 390 -20.98 -12.08 -18.27
C GLY A 390 -19.95 -12.19 -19.41
N PHE A 391 -19.00 -11.26 -19.49
CA PHE A 391 -17.87 -11.26 -20.44
C PHE A 391 -16.54 -11.25 -19.67
N PRO A 392 -16.12 -12.38 -19.09
CA PRO A 392 -14.95 -12.43 -18.23
C PRO A 392 -13.66 -12.09 -19.01
N ASN A 393 -12.71 -11.41 -18.38
CA ASN A 393 -11.42 -11.06 -19.00
C ASN A 393 -11.51 -10.25 -20.32
N PHE A 394 -12.66 -9.69 -20.66
CA PHE A 394 -12.89 -8.90 -21.87
C PHE A 394 -13.05 -7.41 -21.55
N PHE A 395 -12.34 -6.57 -22.29
CA PHE A 395 -12.36 -5.11 -22.10
C PHE A 395 -12.39 -4.37 -23.44
N MET A 396 -13.23 -3.33 -23.52
CA MET A 396 -13.27 -2.39 -24.64
C MET A 396 -12.38 -1.18 -24.35
N LEU A 397 -11.69 -0.70 -25.38
CA LEU A 397 -10.83 0.47 -25.36
C LEU A 397 -11.46 1.52 -26.28
N LEU A 398 -11.91 2.64 -25.70
CA LEU A 398 -12.85 3.56 -26.34
C LEU A 398 -14.21 2.88 -26.63
N GLY A 399 -14.76 2.20 -25.63
CA GLY A 399 -16.08 1.55 -25.70
C GLY A 399 -17.26 2.53 -25.57
N PRO A 400 -18.48 2.02 -25.31
CA PRO A 400 -19.64 2.85 -25.03
C PRO A 400 -19.36 3.90 -23.95
N ASN A 401 -19.92 5.09 -24.14
CA ASN A 401 -19.78 6.25 -23.24
C ASN A 401 -18.34 6.68 -22.98
N ALA A 402 -17.38 6.33 -23.85
CA ALA A 402 -15.98 6.76 -23.73
C ALA A 402 -15.70 8.10 -24.41
N THR A 403 -16.54 8.53 -25.35
CA THR A 403 -16.29 9.76 -26.10
C THR A 403 -16.61 10.98 -25.27
N THR A 404 -15.96 12.09 -25.60
CA THR A 404 -16.24 13.38 -25.00
C THR A 404 -16.37 14.40 -26.09
N GLY A 405 -17.47 15.16 -26.08
CA GLY A 405 -17.69 16.24 -27.04
C GLY A 405 -16.71 17.40 -26.91
N HIS A 406 -15.89 17.43 -25.84
CA HIS A 406 -15.08 18.59 -25.47
C HIS A 406 -13.57 18.38 -25.33
N THR A 407 -13.07 17.13 -25.29
CA THR A 407 -11.65 16.83 -24.97
C THR A 407 -11.14 15.59 -25.73
N SER A 408 -9.90 15.17 -25.46
CA SER A 408 -9.15 14.19 -26.25
C SER A 408 -9.58 12.74 -26.05
N ALA A 409 -9.93 12.06 -27.15
CA ALA A 409 -10.21 10.63 -27.16
C ALA A 409 -9.00 9.77 -26.77
N ILE A 410 -7.76 10.26 -27.00
CA ILE A 410 -6.54 9.54 -26.62
C ILE A 410 -6.44 9.41 -25.09
N MET A 411 -6.90 10.43 -24.35
CA MET A 411 -6.97 10.37 -22.89
C MET A 411 -7.98 9.32 -22.41
N ALA A 412 -9.15 9.24 -23.05
CA ALA A 412 -10.14 8.21 -22.76
C ALA A 412 -9.58 6.80 -23.03
N ILE A 413 -8.85 6.62 -24.14
CA ILE A 413 -8.16 5.36 -24.48
C ILE A 413 -7.16 4.97 -23.37
N GLU A 414 -6.26 5.87 -22.98
CA GLU A 414 -5.28 5.60 -21.93
C GLU A 414 -5.95 5.30 -20.58
N ASN A 415 -7.06 5.99 -20.26
CA ASN A 415 -7.86 5.72 -19.08
C ASN A 415 -8.46 4.31 -19.12
N SER A 416 -9.07 3.89 -20.23
CA SER A 416 -9.60 2.53 -20.40
C SER A 416 -8.52 1.45 -20.30
N VAL A 417 -7.35 1.66 -20.93
CA VAL A 417 -6.19 0.74 -20.82
C VAL A 417 -5.74 0.62 -19.36
N ASN A 418 -5.56 1.75 -18.68
CA ASN A 418 -5.12 1.79 -17.29
C ASN A 418 -6.13 1.11 -16.36
N PHE A 419 -7.43 1.35 -16.57
CA PHE A 419 -8.50 0.71 -15.82
C PHE A 419 -8.48 -0.81 -16.00
N ALA A 420 -8.51 -1.28 -17.25
CA ALA A 420 -8.54 -2.70 -17.58
C ALA A 420 -7.32 -3.44 -17.03
N LEU A 421 -6.10 -2.91 -17.25
CA LEU A 421 -4.87 -3.54 -16.76
C LEU A 421 -4.73 -3.49 -15.24
N ARG A 422 -5.30 -2.49 -14.56
CA ARG A 422 -5.38 -2.47 -13.09
C ARG A 422 -6.29 -3.56 -12.56
N ILE A 423 -7.47 -3.72 -13.16
CA ILE A 423 -8.41 -4.80 -12.80
C ILE A 423 -7.78 -6.17 -13.06
N LEU A 424 -7.05 -6.35 -14.16
CA LEU A 424 -6.39 -7.60 -14.53
C LEU A 424 -5.13 -7.91 -13.72
N LYS A 425 -4.47 -6.88 -13.16
CA LYS A 425 -3.22 -7.01 -12.40
C LYS A 425 -3.19 -8.19 -11.40
N PRO A 426 -4.23 -8.44 -10.59
CA PRO A 426 -4.23 -9.53 -9.61
C PRO A 426 -4.19 -10.94 -10.22
N VAL A 427 -4.55 -11.10 -11.49
CA VAL A 427 -4.66 -12.40 -12.16
C VAL A 427 -3.59 -12.66 -13.23
N LEU A 428 -2.76 -11.66 -13.58
CA LEU A 428 -1.81 -11.75 -14.70
C LEU A 428 -0.96 -13.03 -14.68
N GLY A 429 -0.32 -13.35 -13.57
CA GLY A 429 0.55 -14.54 -13.45
C GLY A 429 -0.15 -15.85 -13.06
N SER A 430 -1.49 -15.90 -13.05
CA SER A 430 -2.24 -17.10 -12.64
C SER A 430 -2.85 -17.74 -13.88
N PRO A 431 -2.51 -18.96 -14.28
CA PRO A 431 -2.94 -19.51 -15.57
C PRO A 431 -4.48 -19.56 -15.73
N ASN A 432 -5.22 -19.69 -14.63
CA ASN A 432 -6.68 -19.83 -14.59
C ASN A 432 -7.38 -18.63 -13.93
N GLY A 433 -6.70 -17.48 -13.86
CA GLY A 433 -7.24 -16.29 -13.21
C GLY A 433 -8.27 -15.57 -14.10
N VAL A 434 -9.41 -15.23 -13.50
CA VAL A 434 -10.54 -14.59 -14.18
C VAL A 434 -10.97 -13.37 -13.38
N VAL A 435 -11.24 -12.27 -14.07
CA VAL A 435 -11.93 -11.11 -13.52
C VAL A 435 -13.26 -10.95 -14.23
N GLU A 436 -14.30 -10.70 -13.46
CA GLU A 436 -15.66 -10.56 -13.96
C GLU A 436 -16.39 -9.46 -13.19
N LEU A 437 -17.12 -8.62 -13.92
CA LEU A 437 -17.92 -7.55 -13.35
C LEU A 437 -19.22 -8.12 -12.76
N ASP A 438 -19.60 -7.65 -11.58
CA ASP A 438 -20.88 -7.99 -10.99
C ASP A 438 -22.05 -7.34 -11.76
N ARG A 439 -23.10 -8.11 -12.04
CA ARG A 439 -24.25 -7.67 -12.84
C ARG A 439 -24.96 -6.46 -12.22
N ASP A 440 -25.18 -6.48 -10.91
CA ASP A 440 -25.89 -5.39 -10.25
C ASP A 440 -25.05 -4.11 -10.23
N ALA A 441 -23.72 -4.24 -10.19
CA ALA A 441 -22.82 -3.10 -10.29
C ALA A 441 -22.85 -2.45 -11.67
N GLU A 442 -22.91 -3.26 -12.73
CA GLU A 442 -23.11 -2.78 -14.10
C GLU A 442 -24.44 -2.05 -14.23
N GLU A 443 -25.55 -2.64 -13.78
CA GLU A 443 -26.88 -2.06 -13.90
C GLU A 443 -27.00 -0.73 -13.14
N ARG A 444 -26.49 -0.66 -11.90
CA ARG A 444 -26.43 0.61 -11.15
C ARG A 444 -25.62 1.68 -11.87
N TYR A 445 -24.54 1.28 -12.55
CA TYR A 445 -23.69 2.20 -13.30
C TYR A 445 -24.40 2.72 -14.55
N VAL A 446 -24.92 1.82 -15.39
CA VAL A 446 -25.64 2.14 -16.63
C VAL A 446 -26.83 3.05 -16.36
N ASN A 447 -27.67 2.69 -15.38
CA ASN A 447 -28.84 3.48 -15.03
C ASN A 447 -28.46 4.91 -14.62
N ARG A 448 -27.37 5.06 -13.86
CA ARG A 448 -26.85 6.37 -13.47
C ARG A 448 -26.32 7.16 -14.65
N ILE A 449 -25.52 6.55 -15.53
CA ILE A 449 -24.95 7.24 -16.69
C ILE A 449 -26.05 7.73 -17.61
N GLN A 450 -27.04 6.90 -17.95
CA GLN A 450 -28.15 7.30 -18.81
C GLN A 450 -29.07 8.33 -18.13
N ASP A 451 -29.30 8.24 -16.82
CA ASP A 451 -30.04 9.28 -16.07
C ASP A 451 -29.31 10.62 -16.10
N ASP A 452 -27.99 10.64 -15.86
CA ASP A 452 -27.23 11.88 -15.89
C ASP A 452 -27.10 12.46 -17.30
N LEU A 453 -26.96 11.61 -18.34
CA LEU A 453 -26.98 12.05 -19.74
C LEU A 453 -28.31 12.69 -20.14
N SER A 454 -29.44 12.21 -19.60
CA SER A 454 -30.77 12.80 -19.84
C SER A 454 -30.86 14.27 -19.38
N LYS A 455 -30.01 14.68 -18.44
CA LYS A 455 -29.96 16.03 -17.87
C LYS A 455 -28.94 16.93 -18.59
N THR A 456 -28.43 16.51 -19.74
CA THR A 456 -27.41 17.25 -20.52
C THR A 456 -27.97 17.82 -21.82
N VAL A 457 -27.26 18.82 -22.36
CA VAL A 457 -27.55 19.43 -23.66
C VAL A 457 -27.46 18.42 -24.81
N TRP A 458 -26.79 17.28 -24.62
CA TRP A 458 -26.72 16.24 -25.66
C TRP A 458 -28.08 15.56 -25.88
N ASN A 459 -28.98 15.62 -24.90
CA ASN A 459 -30.34 15.09 -24.98
C ASN A 459 -31.41 16.21 -25.11
N SER A 460 -31.03 17.44 -25.50
CA SER A 460 -31.97 18.58 -25.62
C SER A 460 -32.83 18.58 -26.89
N GLY A 461 -32.83 17.50 -27.67
CA GLY A 461 -33.69 17.31 -28.84
C GLY A 461 -33.04 17.54 -30.21
N CYS A 462 -31.73 17.85 -30.29
CA CYS A 462 -31.07 17.88 -31.60
C CYS A 462 -30.71 16.48 -32.11
N GLN A 463 -30.79 16.27 -33.43
CA GLN A 463 -30.32 15.04 -34.05
C GLN A 463 -28.78 15.00 -34.08
N SER A 464 -28.19 14.16 -33.23
CA SER A 464 -26.74 13.94 -33.17
C SER A 464 -26.42 12.45 -33.32
N TRP A 465 -25.19 12.13 -33.73
CA TRP A 465 -24.73 10.74 -33.81
C TRP A 465 -24.48 10.09 -32.43
N TYR A 466 -24.62 10.87 -31.34
CA TYR A 466 -24.47 10.38 -29.98
C TYR A 466 -25.64 9.52 -29.51
N ILE A 467 -26.82 9.75 -30.08
CA ILE A 467 -28.08 9.14 -29.67
C ILE A 467 -28.45 8.02 -30.63
N GLN A 468 -28.95 6.91 -30.10
CA GLN A 468 -29.50 5.81 -30.89
C GLN A 468 -30.87 6.21 -31.49
N PRO A 469 -31.19 5.81 -32.72
CA PRO A 469 -32.53 5.98 -33.26
C PRO A 469 -33.58 5.33 -32.34
N HIS A 470 -34.60 6.09 -31.95
CA HIS A 470 -35.66 5.64 -31.05
C HIS A 470 -37.04 5.90 -31.66
N SER A 471 -38.01 5.06 -31.32
CA SER A 471 -39.45 5.30 -31.57
C SER A 471 -39.99 6.33 -30.56
N GLU A 472 -41.10 7.01 -30.90
CA GLU A 472 -41.68 8.09 -30.06
C GLU A 472 -42.00 7.67 -28.61
N ASN A 473 -42.14 6.37 -28.33
CA ASN A 473 -42.46 5.83 -27.01
C ASN A 473 -41.29 5.11 -26.31
N SER A 474 -40.07 5.17 -26.85
CA SER A 474 -38.88 4.50 -26.27
C SER A 474 -37.92 5.49 -25.60
N ARG A 475 -37.27 5.04 -24.52
CA ARG A 475 -36.25 5.82 -23.80
C ARG A 475 -35.13 6.23 -24.75
N VAL A 476 -34.77 7.53 -24.75
CA VAL A 476 -33.59 8.04 -25.46
C VAL A 476 -32.34 7.37 -24.91
N TRP A 477 -31.56 6.72 -25.78
CA TRP A 477 -30.32 6.05 -25.41
C TRP A 477 -29.11 6.76 -26.00
N ASN A 478 -28.14 7.10 -25.16
CA ASN A 478 -26.91 7.75 -25.60
C ASN A 478 -25.71 6.84 -25.30
N ALA A 479 -25.24 6.12 -26.33
CA ALA A 479 -24.17 5.14 -26.18
C ALA A 479 -22.77 5.73 -26.39
N MET A 480 -22.66 7.02 -26.76
CA MET A 480 -21.39 7.57 -27.22
C MET A 480 -20.68 8.41 -26.15
N VAL A 481 -21.36 9.37 -25.54
CA VAL A 481 -20.71 10.41 -24.72
C VAL A 481 -20.67 10.08 -23.23
N TYR A 482 -19.61 10.54 -22.57
CA TYR A 482 -19.44 10.48 -21.13
C TYR A 482 -19.99 11.75 -20.45
N PRO A 483 -20.85 11.64 -19.42
CA PRO A 483 -21.49 12.81 -18.78
C PRO A 483 -20.55 13.66 -17.90
N TYR A 484 -19.35 13.19 -17.58
CA TYR A 484 -18.44 13.85 -16.63
C TYR A 484 -17.09 14.25 -17.27
N SER A 485 -16.21 14.86 -16.47
CA SER A 485 -14.87 15.26 -16.93
C SER A 485 -13.97 14.06 -17.24
N GLN A 486 -13.01 14.23 -18.16
CA GLN A 486 -11.97 13.22 -18.34
C GLN A 486 -11.06 13.09 -17.11
N GLY A 487 -10.94 14.15 -16.29
CA GLY A 487 -10.29 14.08 -14.99
C GLY A 487 -10.99 13.12 -14.03
N TYR A 488 -12.33 13.10 -14.04
CA TYR A 488 -13.11 12.14 -13.26
C TYR A 488 -12.97 10.71 -13.79
N LEU A 489 -13.00 10.52 -15.11
CA LEU A 489 -12.75 9.20 -15.73
C LEU A 489 -11.34 8.69 -15.40
N TRP A 490 -10.34 9.56 -15.45
CA TRP A 490 -8.96 9.24 -15.03
C TRP A 490 -8.90 8.80 -13.57
N TYR A 491 -9.54 9.54 -12.65
CA TYR A 491 -9.61 9.18 -11.25
C TYR A 491 -10.26 7.80 -11.04
N ARG A 492 -11.44 7.57 -11.66
CA ARG A 492 -12.15 6.29 -11.61
C ARG A 492 -11.34 5.13 -12.19
N SER A 493 -10.52 5.40 -13.19
CA SER A 493 -9.64 4.42 -13.84
C SER A 493 -8.43 4.07 -12.96
N LEU A 494 -7.92 5.03 -12.18
CA LEU A 494 -6.83 4.80 -11.22
C LEU A 494 -7.29 4.10 -9.94
N PHE A 495 -8.52 4.38 -9.49
CA PHE A 495 -9.08 3.84 -8.26
C PHE A 495 -10.37 3.04 -8.55
N PRO A 496 -10.24 1.82 -9.12
CA PRO A 496 -11.40 0.99 -9.37
C PRO A 496 -12.14 0.62 -8.09
N VAL A 497 -13.47 0.51 -8.18
CA VAL A 497 -14.31 0.07 -7.07
C VAL A 497 -14.24 -1.46 -6.96
N TRP A 498 -13.29 -1.98 -6.20
CA TRP A 498 -13.00 -3.41 -6.14
C TRP A 498 -14.15 -4.31 -5.70
N ARG A 499 -15.13 -3.79 -4.94
CA ARG A 499 -16.31 -4.56 -4.53
C ARG A 499 -17.23 -4.96 -5.69
N ASP A 500 -17.12 -4.25 -6.82
CA ASP A 500 -17.93 -4.49 -8.01
C ASP A 500 -17.38 -5.67 -8.86
N TRP A 501 -16.26 -6.29 -8.45
CA TRP A 501 -15.53 -7.28 -9.23
C TRP A 501 -15.40 -8.63 -8.54
N LYS A 502 -15.74 -9.70 -9.27
CA LYS A 502 -15.49 -11.10 -8.90
C LYS A 502 -14.15 -11.52 -9.49
N ILE A 503 -13.19 -11.87 -8.63
CA ILE A 503 -11.84 -12.24 -9.05
C ILE A 503 -11.53 -13.66 -8.59
N THR A 504 -11.34 -14.57 -9.53
CA THR A 504 -10.95 -15.97 -9.25
C THR A 504 -9.53 -16.25 -9.75
N GLY A 505 -8.87 -17.25 -9.16
CA GLY A 505 -7.50 -17.61 -9.52
C GLY A 505 -6.51 -16.46 -9.28
N ARG A 506 -6.58 -15.80 -8.12
CA ARG A 506 -5.68 -14.69 -7.78
C ARG A 506 -4.24 -15.18 -7.75
N THR A 507 -3.32 -14.46 -8.39
CA THR A 507 -1.90 -14.70 -8.13
C THR A 507 -1.60 -14.34 -6.69
N SER A 508 -1.32 -15.35 -5.87
CA SER A 508 -0.75 -15.14 -4.54
C SER A 508 0.58 -14.35 -4.63
N LYS A 509 1.30 -14.47 -5.75
CA LYS A 509 2.70 -14.04 -5.86
C LYS A 509 2.95 -12.56 -6.22
N TRP A 510 2.14 -11.90 -7.07
CA TRP A 510 2.43 -10.51 -7.50
C TRP A 510 2.06 -9.44 -6.45
N LYS A 511 1.21 -9.80 -5.47
CA LYS A 511 0.98 -9.00 -4.27
C LYS A 511 2.08 -9.17 -3.21
N SER A 512 2.95 -10.17 -3.31
CA SER A 512 4.13 -10.25 -2.45
C SER A 512 5.26 -9.40 -3.01
N VAL A 513 5.73 -9.56 -4.25
CA VAL A 513 7.02 -8.96 -4.68
C VAL A 513 7.00 -7.44 -4.92
N LEU A 514 5.96 -6.86 -5.55
CA LEU A 514 5.93 -5.40 -5.82
C LEU A 514 5.47 -4.60 -4.59
N ARG A 515 4.60 -5.20 -3.75
CA ARG A 515 4.37 -4.66 -2.41
C ARG A 515 5.62 -4.85 -1.57
N PHE A 516 6.34 -5.97 -1.63
CA PHE A 516 7.60 -6.19 -0.92
C PHE A 516 8.62 -5.14 -1.35
N LEU A 517 8.90 -4.92 -2.63
CA LEU A 517 9.85 -3.89 -3.07
C LEU A 517 9.47 -2.45 -2.67
N LEU A 518 8.18 -2.05 -2.79
CA LEU A 518 7.74 -0.73 -2.30
C LEU A 518 7.60 -0.65 -0.76
N LYS A 519 7.28 -1.76 -0.08
CA LYS A 519 7.19 -1.87 1.39
C LYS A 519 8.57 -1.90 2.03
N THR A 520 9.55 -2.59 1.44
CA THR A 520 10.95 -2.59 1.88
C THR A 520 11.53 -1.19 1.71
N LEU A 521 11.24 -0.48 0.61
CA LEU A 521 11.69 0.91 0.43
C LEU A 521 11.04 1.91 1.40
N LEU A 522 9.76 1.75 1.77
CA LEU A 522 9.09 2.60 2.78
C LEU A 522 9.42 2.22 4.23
N VAL A 523 9.70 0.95 4.52
CA VAL A 523 10.15 0.47 5.84
C VAL A 523 11.61 0.87 6.06
N LEU A 524 12.48 0.77 5.06
CA LEU A 524 13.85 1.28 5.14
C LEU A 524 13.92 2.81 5.29
N ALA A 525 12.84 3.53 4.94
CA ALA A 525 12.69 4.98 5.12
C ALA A 525 11.91 5.37 6.40
N GLY A 526 11.76 4.47 7.38
CA GLY A 526 11.16 4.80 8.70
C GLY A 526 9.63 4.93 8.73
N GLY A 527 8.92 4.28 7.80
CA GLY A 527 7.46 4.21 7.78
C GLY A 527 6.86 3.11 8.67
N ILE A 528 5.68 3.37 9.24
CA ILE A 528 4.85 2.43 10.00
C ILE A 528 3.49 2.21 9.32
N ARG A 529 2.80 1.12 9.65
CA ARG A 529 1.40 0.90 9.27
C ARG A 529 0.46 1.30 10.41
N LEU A 530 -0.68 1.87 10.06
CA LEU A 530 -1.75 2.23 10.99
C LEU A 530 -3.06 1.57 10.54
N LEU A 531 -3.83 1.13 11.51
CA LEU A 531 -5.14 0.52 11.36
C LEU A 531 -6.22 1.58 11.55
N ARG A 532 -7.02 1.85 10.51
CA ARG A 532 -8.26 2.60 10.64
C ARG A 532 -9.38 1.62 10.98
N LEU A 533 -9.90 1.68 12.20
CA LEU A 533 -11.06 0.94 12.67
C LEU A 533 -12.34 1.71 12.30
N LEU A 534 -13.18 1.11 11.45
CA LEU A 534 -14.39 1.78 10.94
C LEU A 534 -15.56 1.67 11.94
N PRO A 535 -16.37 2.72 12.08
CA PRO A 535 -17.51 2.72 12.98
C PRO A 535 -18.66 1.89 12.44
N HIS A 536 -19.56 1.44 13.32
CA HIS A 536 -20.80 0.77 12.94
C HIS A 536 -21.90 0.97 13.98
N GLN A 537 -23.14 1.23 13.54
CA GLN A 537 -24.28 1.46 14.45
C GLN A 537 -24.62 0.23 15.30
N ASP A 538 -24.61 -0.94 14.66
CA ASP A 538 -24.76 -2.23 15.35
C ASP A 538 -23.41 -2.70 15.92
N GLN A 539 -23.38 -2.94 17.23
CA GLN A 539 -22.22 -3.42 17.96
C GLN A 539 -21.83 -4.86 17.61
N TYR A 540 -22.75 -5.66 17.06
CA TYR A 540 -22.52 -7.06 16.69
C TYR A 540 -22.13 -7.23 15.21
N ALA A 541 -22.20 -6.17 14.42
CA ALA A 541 -21.81 -6.24 13.01
C ALA A 541 -20.31 -6.59 12.86
N PRO A 542 -19.90 -7.23 11.75
CA PRO A 542 -18.50 -7.56 11.49
C PRO A 542 -17.57 -6.34 11.63
N ILE A 543 -16.43 -6.53 12.30
CA ILE A 543 -15.43 -5.46 12.48
C ILE A 543 -14.74 -5.23 11.13
N ASN A 544 -14.89 -4.02 10.59
CA ASN A 544 -14.26 -3.59 9.35
C ASN A 544 -13.12 -2.61 9.63
N CYS A 545 -11.96 -2.85 9.01
CA CYS A 545 -10.76 -2.08 9.19
C CYS A 545 -10.09 -1.78 7.84
N GLN A 546 -9.29 -0.72 7.79
CA GLN A 546 -8.41 -0.40 6.65
C GLN A 546 -6.97 -0.24 7.13
N LEU A 547 -6.00 -0.73 6.37
CA LEU A 547 -4.58 -0.58 6.70
C LEU A 547 -3.92 0.45 5.78
N PHE A 548 -3.24 1.45 6.36
CA PHE A 548 -2.54 2.48 5.60
C PHE A 548 -1.15 2.77 6.16
N HIS A 549 -0.27 3.36 5.34
CA HIS A 549 1.13 3.63 5.71
C HIS A 549 1.29 5.09 6.13
N CYS A 550 2.17 5.35 7.10
CA CYS A 550 2.52 6.66 7.62
C CYS A 550 4.01 6.73 7.91
N THR A 551 4.67 7.85 7.62
CA THR A 551 6.05 8.10 8.05
C THR A 551 6.07 8.69 9.46
N LEU A 552 7.12 8.39 10.23
CA LEU A 552 7.36 8.94 11.57
C LEU A 552 8.21 10.24 11.55
N GLU A 553 8.45 10.84 10.38
CA GLU A 553 9.32 12.03 10.23
C GLU A 553 8.65 13.35 10.65
N SER A 554 9.44 14.21 11.29
CA SER A 554 9.02 15.36 12.11
C SER A 554 8.68 16.66 11.35
N SER A 555 8.60 16.64 10.03
CA SER A 555 8.43 17.84 9.19
C SER A 555 7.00 17.94 8.62
N GLY A 556 6.03 18.25 9.50
CA GLY A 556 4.70 18.72 9.10
C GLY A 556 3.52 18.04 9.80
N GLY A 557 3.10 18.59 10.95
CA GLY A 557 1.81 18.33 11.59
C GLY A 557 1.71 17.02 12.39
N ILE A 558 1.24 17.12 13.63
CA ILE A 558 0.93 15.98 14.52
C ILE A 558 -0.19 15.15 13.88
N ARG A 559 0.05 13.86 13.62
CA ARG A 559 -0.98 12.91 13.21
C ARG A 559 -1.42 12.08 14.43
N PRO A 560 -2.66 12.22 14.92
CA PRO A 560 -3.07 11.52 16.13
C PRO A 560 -3.46 10.07 15.81
N TYR A 561 -2.61 9.12 16.20
CA TYR A 561 -3.01 7.71 16.36
C TYR A 561 -2.91 7.30 17.83
N GLU A 562 -3.62 6.24 18.20
CA GLU A 562 -3.56 5.60 19.52
C GLU A 562 -2.81 4.26 19.39
N ALA A 563 -2.00 3.86 20.36
CA ALA A 563 -1.33 2.56 20.34
C ALA A 563 -2.03 1.58 21.30
N LEU A 564 -2.22 0.33 20.88
CA LEU A 564 -2.83 -0.71 21.70
C LEU A 564 -1.75 -1.53 22.42
N SER A 565 -1.90 -1.71 23.73
CA SER A 565 -1.11 -2.58 24.59
C SER A 565 -2.02 -3.67 25.13
N TYR A 566 -1.84 -4.91 24.66
CA TYR A 566 -2.76 -6.01 24.96
C TYR A 566 -2.05 -7.37 24.90
N VAL A 567 -2.60 -8.38 25.56
CA VAL A 567 -2.07 -9.76 25.53
C VAL A 567 -2.53 -10.47 24.27
N TRP A 568 -1.60 -11.04 23.49
CA TRP A 568 -1.94 -11.75 22.24
C TRP A 568 -2.82 -12.99 22.46
N GLY A 569 -2.63 -13.71 23.57
CA GLY A 569 -3.33 -14.95 23.86
C GLY A 569 -2.64 -16.17 23.24
N SER A 570 -3.40 -17.22 22.95
CA SER A 570 -2.89 -18.42 22.29
C SER A 570 -2.67 -18.20 20.78
N ASP A 571 -1.84 -19.03 20.15
CA ASP A 571 -1.62 -19.01 18.69
C ASP A 571 -2.87 -19.39 17.88
N HIS A 572 -3.88 -19.94 18.56
CA HIS A 572 -5.19 -20.19 17.96
C HIS A 572 -5.90 -18.86 17.69
N LYS A 573 -6.29 -18.63 16.44
CA LYS A 573 -6.99 -17.41 15.98
C LYS A 573 -8.43 -17.74 15.59
N PRO A 574 -9.35 -17.89 16.58
CA PRO A 574 -10.72 -18.34 16.30
C PRO A 574 -11.54 -17.25 15.58
N GLU A 575 -11.23 -15.99 15.84
CA GLU A 575 -12.00 -14.85 15.37
C GLU A 575 -11.43 -14.26 14.08
N SER A 576 -12.25 -13.49 13.37
CA SER A 576 -11.81 -12.83 12.14
C SER A 576 -12.41 -11.45 11.96
N ILE A 577 -11.59 -10.53 11.47
CA ILE A 577 -12.02 -9.18 11.07
C ILE A 577 -11.89 -9.01 9.56
N SER A 578 -12.56 -8.01 9.01
CA SER A 578 -12.43 -7.61 7.61
C SER A 578 -11.39 -6.49 7.50
N LEU A 579 -10.22 -6.78 6.95
CA LEU A 579 -9.13 -5.82 6.71
C LEU A 579 -9.00 -5.55 5.21
N ASP A 580 -9.25 -4.32 4.78
CA ASP A 580 -9.26 -3.92 3.35
C ASP A 580 -10.13 -4.85 2.47
N GLY A 581 -11.26 -5.31 3.03
CA GLY A 581 -12.18 -6.25 2.38
C GLY A 581 -11.70 -7.71 2.32
N CYS A 582 -10.60 -8.05 3.01
CA CYS A 582 -10.09 -9.41 3.16
C CYS A 582 -10.29 -9.92 4.59
N ARG A 583 -10.67 -11.19 4.75
CA ARG A 583 -10.78 -11.80 6.08
C ARG A 583 -9.39 -12.01 6.69
N LEU A 584 -9.14 -11.41 7.85
CA LEU A 584 -7.91 -11.57 8.63
C LEU A 584 -8.24 -12.32 9.93
N PRO A 585 -7.69 -13.53 10.17
CA PRO A 585 -7.83 -14.21 11.45
C PRO A 585 -7.03 -13.50 12.54
N ILE A 586 -7.64 -13.30 13.71
CA ILE A 586 -7.01 -12.66 14.88
C ILE A 586 -7.35 -13.44 16.16
N GLY A 587 -6.55 -13.23 17.22
CA GLY A 587 -6.80 -13.82 18.53
C GLY A 587 -8.02 -13.21 19.23
N GLU A 588 -8.62 -13.96 20.15
CA GLU A 588 -9.82 -13.58 20.90
C GLU A 588 -9.64 -12.27 21.68
N SER A 589 -8.50 -12.10 22.34
CA SER A 589 -8.15 -10.89 23.11
C SER A 589 -8.15 -9.64 22.23
N LEU A 590 -7.55 -9.72 21.03
CA LEU A 590 -7.52 -8.61 20.09
C LEU A 590 -8.91 -8.30 19.52
N PHE A 591 -9.69 -9.34 19.21
CA PHE A 591 -11.05 -9.19 18.72
C PHE A 591 -11.93 -8.48 19.77
N ALA A 592 -11.86 -8.92 21.02
CA ALA A 592 -12.57 -8.30 22.14
C ALA A 592 -12.14 -6.84 22.33
N ALA A 593 -10.84 -6.53 22.26
CA ALA A 593 -10.35 -5.16 22.34
C ALA A 593 -10.91 -4.27 21.21
N LEU A 594 -10.83 -4.73 19.95
CA LEU A 594 -11.35 -3.99 18.80
C LEU A 594 -12.86 -3.79 18.87
N LEU A 595 -13.60 -4.77 19.37
CA LEU A 595 -15.04 -4.69 19.57
C LEU A 595 -15.41 -3.56 20.55
N HIS A 596 -14.65 -3.43 21.65
CA HIS A 596 -14.87 -2.39 22.67
C HIS A 596 -14.31 -1.02 22.27
N LEU A 597 -13.33 -0.99 21.37
CA LEU A 597 -12.76 0.26 20.85
C LEU A 597 -13.55 0.83 19.66
N ARG A 598 -14.33 0.00 18.97
CA ARG A 598 -15.15 0.45 17.84
C ARG A 598 -16.26 1.38 18.32
N ASP A 599 -16.21 2.62 17.85
CA ASP A 599 -17.26 3.60 18.07
C ASP A 599 -18.43 3.40 17.10
N ARG A 600 -19.60 3.96 17.41
CA ARG A 600 -20.79 3.85 16.57
C ARG A 600 -20.79 4.77 15.36
N SER A 601 -20.07 5.89 15.46
CA SER A 601 -20.11 6.98 14.47
C SER A 601 -18.74 7.49 14.05
N ILE A 602 -17.69 7.28 14.87
CA ILE A 602 -16.37 7.88 14.63
C ILE A 602 -15.33 6.79 14.32
N GLU A 603 -14.58 6.95 13.22
CA GLU A 603 -13.44 6.07 12.94
C GLU A 603 -12.28 6.32 13.92
N ARG A 604 -11.55 5.26 14.29
CA ARG A 604 -10.36 5.36 15.14
C ARG A 604 -9.12 4.92 14.40
N ILE A 605 -8.01 5.62 14.64
CA ILE A 605 -6.70 5.29 14.07
C ILE A 605 -5.84 4.66 15.16
N LEU A 606 -5.53 3.37 14.99
CA LEU A 606 -4.83 2.54 15.95
C LEU A 606 -3.50 2.03 15.37
N TRP A 607 -2.50 1.91 16.22
CA TRP A 607 -1.32 1.07 15.96
C TRP A 607 -1.43 -0.19 16.81
N ILE A 608 -1.39 -1.35 16.17
CA ILE A 608 -1.53 -2.67 16.79
C ILE A 608 -0.45 -3.57 16.21
N ASP A 609 0.54 -3.95 17.01
CA ASP A 609 1.71 -4.75 16.61
C ASP A 609 1.35 -5.99 15.75
N ALA A 610 0.36 -6.79 16.16
CA ALA A 610 -0.04 -8.01 15.44
C ALA A 610 -0.59 -7.77 14.02
N ILE A 611 -1.06 -6.56 13.72
CA ILE A 611 -1.64 -6.20 12.41
C ILE A 611 -0.72 -5.23 11.64
N CYS A 612 -0.16 -4.25 12.34
CA CYS A 612 0.68 -3.20 11.79
C CYS A 612 2.12 -3.66 11.51
N ILE A 613 2.58 -4.74 12.14
CA ILE A 613 3.86 -5.40 11.83
C ILE A 613 3.59 -6.67 11.01
N ASN A 614 4.50 -7.00 10.08
CA ASN A 614 4.37 -8.16 9.24
C ASN A 614 5.04 -9.31 9.97
N GLN A 615 4.24 -10.13 10.63
CA GLN A 615 4.75 -11.18 11.50
C GLN A 615 5.45 -12.31 10.71
N GLU A 616 5.25 -12.37 9.39
CA GLU A 616 5.85 -13.37 8.50
C GLU A 616 7.22 -12.96 7.92
N ASP A 617 7.62 -11.69 8.07
CA ASP A 617 8.90 -11.16 7.56
C ASP A 617 9.80 -10.80 8.75
N THR A 618 10.79 -11.64 9.05
CA THR A 618 11.68 -11.46 10.21
C THR A 618 12.51 -10.18 10.13
N LYS A 619 12.86 -9.73 8.93
CA LYS A 619 13.63 -8.49 8.72
C LYS A 619 12.77 -7.26 8.94
N GLU A 620 11.57 -7.23 8.37
CA GLU A 620 10.60 -6.15 8.64
C GLU A 620 10.22 -6.12 10.11
N LYS A 621 9.93 -7.29 10.70
CA LYS A 621 9.63 -7.44 12.12
C LYS A 621 10.76 -6.87 12.97
N GLY A 622 12.02 -7.25 12.71
CA GLY A 622 13.17 -6.73 13.43
C GLY A 622 13.26 -5.20 13.40
N HIS A 623 13.11 -4.60 12.21
CA HIS A 623 13.15 -3.15 12.05
C HIS A 623 12.00 -2.41 12.76
N GLN A 624 10.76 -2.93 12.66
CA GLN A 624 9.60 -2.34 13.32
C GLN A 624 9.66 -2.49 14.84
N VAL A 625 10.10 -3.66 15.32
CA VAL A 625 10.30 -3.94 16.75
C VAL A 625 11.36 -3.01 17.34
N GLN A 626 12.47 -2.80 16.64
CA GLN A 626 13.49 -1.82 17.04
C GLN A 626 12.94 -0.39 17.14
N SER A 627 11.90 -0.07 16.37
CA SER A 627 11.23 1.24 16.40
C SER A 627 10.06 1.34 17.38
N MET A 628 9.69 0.26 18.09
CA MET A 628 8.48 0.24 18.95
C MET A 628 8.50 1.33 20.03
N ALA A 629 9.63 1.55 20.71
CA ALA A 629 9.73 2.61 21.71
C ALA A 629 9.37 3.98 21.14
N LYS A 630 9.84 4.29 19.92
CA LYS A 630 9.50 5.51 19.19
C LYS A 630 8.01 5.55 18.86
N ILE A 631 7.44 4.45 18.36
CA ILE A 631 6.03 4.35 17.98
C ILE A 631 5.10 4.59 19.17
N TYR A 632 5.36 3.97 20.33
CA TYR A 632 4.54 4.19 21.52
C TYR A 632 4.72 5.61 22.08
N ALA A 633 5.92 6.19 22.00
CA ALA A 633 6.19 7.56 22.45
C ALA A 633 5.55 8.64 21.56
N THR A 634 5.40 8.37 20.26
CA THR A 634 4.74 9.29 19.32
C THR A 634 3.22 9.14 19.29
N ALA A 635 2.67 8.07 19.87
CA ALA A 635 1.23 7.88 19.98
C ALA A 635 0.58 8.97 20.85
N THR A 636 -0.69 9.30 20.53
CA THR A 636 -1.47 10.29 21.30
C THR A 636 -1.77 9.77 22.70
N ARG A 637 -2.09 8.47 22.79
CA ARG A 637 -2.25 7.72 24.03
C ARG A 637 -1.98 6.24 23.78
N VAL A 638 -1.64 5.53 24.84
CA VAL A 638 -1.50 4.09 24.88
C VAL A 638 -2.69 3.50 25.62
N ILE A 639 -3.42 2.63 24.95
CA ILE A 639 -4.60 1.96 25.51
C ILE A 639 -4.15 0.61 26.03
N VAL A 640 -4.21 0.41 27.34
CA VAL A 640 -3.92 -0.85 28.00
C VAL A 640 -5.21 -1.65 28.11
N TRP A 641 -5.25 -2.81 27.44
CA TRP A 641 -6.40 -3.72 27.46
C TRP A 641 -6.14 -4.89 28.40
N LEU A 642 -6.90 -4.95 29.50
CA LEU A 642 -6.77 -6.00 30.53
C LEU A 642 -7.71 -7.20 30.32
N GLY A 643 -8.67 -7.11 29.40
CA GLY A 643 -9.64 -8.18 29.11
C GLY A 643 -11.09 -7.73 29.28
N ASN A 644 -12.01 -8.70 29.30
CA ASN A 644 -13.45 -8.44 29.46
C ASN A 644 -13.82 -8.09 30.91
N ALA A 645 -14.85 -7.25 31.06
CA ALA A 645 -15.36 -6.82 32.35
C ALA A 645 -16.05 -7.96 33.12
N THR A 646 -15.82 -8.03 34.42
CA THR A 646 -16.72 -8.70 35.37
C THR A 646 -17.83 -7.72 35.81
N PRO A 647 -18.99 -8.19 36.31
CA PRO A 647 -20.10 -7.32 36.72
C PRO A 647 -19.68 -6.17 37.67
N ASP A 648 -18.69 -6.43 38.53
CA ASP A 648 -18.24 -5.50 39.59
C ASP A 648 -16.99 -4.69 39.23
N ILE A 649 -16.55 -4.73 37.96
CA ILE A 649 -15.30 -4.10 37.54
C ILE A 649 -15.33 -2.57 37.68
N ASN A 650 -16.48 -1.94 37.40
CA ASN A 650 -16.64 -0.48 37.47
C ASN A 650 -16.46 0.01 38.92
N GLN A 651 -17.07 -0.69 39.87
CA GLN A 651 -16.95 -0.38 41.29
C GLN A 651 -15.50 -0.56 41.77
N SER A 652 -14.83 -1.60 41.28
CA SER A 652 -13.42 -1.89 41.64
C SER A 652 -12.45 -0.86 41.08
N LEU A 653 -12.63 -0.41 39.84
CA LEU A 653 -11.86 0.70 39.27
C LEU A 653 -12.09 2.00 40.03
N GLU A 654 -13.31 2.25 40.52
CA GLU A 654 -13.61 3.43 41.35
C GLU A 654 -12.91 3.34 42.72
N VAL A 655 -12.83 2.16 43.32
CA VAL A 655 -12.04 1.94 44.55
C VAL A 655 -10.55 2.22 44.31
N ILE A 656 -10.00 1.73 43.20
CA ILE A 656 -8.60 1.99 42.81
C ILE A 656 -8.40 3.50 42.60
N ARG A 657 -9.30 4.17 41.86
CA ARG A 657 -9.26 5.62 41.61
C ARG A 657 -9.24 6.42 42.92
N ASN A 658 -10.14 6.09 43.86
CA ASN A 658 -10.23 6.76 45.16
C ASN A 658 -9.00 6.50 46.04
N ALA A 659 -8.44 5.28 46.01
CA ALA A 659 -7.20 4.97 46.70
C ALA A 659 -6.04 5.82 46.18
N GLY A 660 -5.94 5.96 44.85
CA GLY A 660 -4.92 6.78 44.20
C GLY A 660 -5.06 8.28 44.52
N PHE A 661 -6.29 8.78 44.59
CA PHE A 661 -6.57 10.18 44.95
C PHE A 661 -6.27 10.49 46.43
N THR A 662 -6.66 9.61 47.34
CA THR A 662 -6.54 9.85 48.80
C THR A 662 -5.20 9.43 49.39
N ALA A 663 -4.41 8.63 48.66
CA ALA A 663 -3.20 7.97 49.14
C ALA A 663 -3.42 7.16 50.44
N LYS A 664 -4.64 6.66 50.66
CA LYS A 664 -5.03 5.89 51.85
C LYS A 664 -5.65 4.55 51.44
N GLN A 665 -5.41 3.53 52.26
CA GLN A 665 -6.01 2.22 52.09
C GLN A 665 -7.55 2.31 52.18
N PRO A 666 -8.30 1.99 51.11
CA PRO A 666 -9.76 2.06 51.13
C PRO A 666 -10.36 0.89 51.92
N LYS A 667 -11.62 1.02 52.35
CA LYS A 667 -12.39 -0.12 52.87
C LYS A 667 -12.74 -1.06 51.71
N ILE A 668 -12.09 -2.21 51.66
CA ILE A 668 -12.30 -3.23 50.63
C ILE A 668 -13.39 -4.20 51.08
N THR A 669 -14.45 -4.35 50.29
CA THR A 669 -15.44 -5.43 50.47
C THR A 669 -14.95 -6.69 49.77
N LYS A 670 -15.42 -7.87 50.19
CA LYS A 670 -15.04 -9.16 49.57
C LYS A 670 -15.37 -9.23 48.06
N LEU A 671 -16.42 -8.51 47.63
CA LEU A 671 -16.81 -8.40 46.22
C LEU A 671 -15.77 -7.60 45.40
N ASN A 672 -15.35 -6.44 45.93
CA ASN A 672 -14.33 -5.60 45.31
C ASN A 672 -12.95 -6.28 45.33
N GLU A 673 -12.63 -7.03 46.39
CA GLU A 673 -11.39 -7.79 46.49
C GLU A 673 -11.25 -8.79 45.33
N ASN A 674 -12.29 -9.58 45.04
CA ASN A 674 -12.26 -10.55 43.94
C ASN A 674 -12.08 -9.89 42.57
N ALA A 675 -12.74 -8.76 42.32
CA ALA A 675 -12.63 -8.05 41.05
C ALA A 675 -11.28 -7.31 40.89
N ILE A 676 -10.71 -6.76 41.97
CA ILE A 676 -9.34 -6.24 41.97
C ILE A 676 -8.34 -7.37 41.72
N LEU A 677 -8.55 -8.56 42.32
CA LEU A 677 -7.71 -9.73 42.08
C LEU A 677 -7.69 -10.15 40.61
N VAL A 678 -8.83 -10.07 39.90
CA VAL A 678 -8.88 -10.34 38.44
C VAL A 678 -8.01 -9.35 37.66
N ILE A 679 -8.04 -8.05 38.01
CA ILE A 679 -7.22 -7.02 37.37
C ILE A 679 -5.72 -7.31 37.56
N VAL A 680 -5.28 -7.54 38.80
CA VAL A 680 -3.84 -7.72 39.10
C VAL A 680 -3.31 -9.09 38.69
N LYS A 681 -4.20 -10.09 38.55
CA LYS A 681 -3.90 -11.39 37.93
C LYS A 681 -3.89 -11.35 36.40
N ALA A 682 -4.21 -10.21 35.78
CA ALA A 682 -4.23 -10.11 34.33
C ALA A 682 -2.84 -10.49 33.75
N PRO A 683 -2.77 -11.40 32.76
CA PRO A 683 -1.51 -11.83 32.16
C PRO A 683 -0.69 -10.67 31.55
N TRP A 684 -1.34 -9.54 31.30
CA TRP A 684 -0.70 -8.30 30.85
C TRP A 684 0.49 -7.91 31.73
N PHE A 685 0.34 -7.98 33.06
CA PHE A 685 1.42 -7.64 33.99
C PHE A 685 2.61 -8.61 33.92
N GLN A 686 2.50 -9.79 33.34
CA GLN A 686 3.61 -10.76 33.34
C GLN A 686 4.53 -10.59 32.12
N ARG A 687 4.08 -9.87 31.10
CA ARG A 687 4.77 -9.76 29.80
C ARG A 687 5.90 -8.74 29.83
N ILE A 688 7.00 -9.06 29.16
CA ILE A 688 8.14 -8.14 29.11
C ILE A 688 7.89 -6.91 28.22
N TRP A 689 7.18 -7.08 27.09
CA TRP A 689 6.87 -5.98 26.15
C TRP A 689 6.11 -4.83 26.81
N VAL A 690 5.26 -5.14 27.79
CA VAL A 690 4.47 -4.16 28.54
C VAL A 690 5.33 -3.11 29.24
N LEU A 691 6.55 -3.46 29.64
CA LEU A 691 7.48 -2.53 30.27
C LEU A 691 7.81 -1.37 29.33
N GLN A 692 8.19 -1.67 28.09
CA GLN A 692 8.51 -0.66 27.08
C GLN A 692 7.27 0.13 26.66
N GLU A 693 6.12 -0.53 26.54
CA GLU A 693 4.86 0.09 26.14
C GLU A 693 4.41 1.13 27.18
N ALA A 694 4.50 0.81 28.47
CA ALA A 694 4.21 1.72 29.58
C ALA A 694 5.29 2.80 29.76
N ALA A 695 6.57 2.44 29.62
CA ALA A 695 7.70 3.38 29.71
C ALA A 695 7.76 4.38 28.54
N ALA A 696 7.24 4.04 27.36
CA ALA A 696 7.19 4.94 26.22
C ALA A 696 5.96 5.86 26.24
N ALA A 697 4.85 5.40 26.83
CA ALA A 697 3.57 6.09 26.78
C ALA A 697 3.63 7.51 27.36
N ARG A 698 3.02 8.50 26.69
CA ARG A 698 2.87 9.86 27.23
C ARG A 698 1.55 10.06 27.98
N HIS A 699 0.56 9.25 27.62
CA HIS A 699 -0.75 9.20 28.25
C HIS A 699 -1.24 7.76 28.17
N ILE A 700 -1.63 7.19 29.31
CA ILE A 700 -2.07 5.80 29.42
C ILE A 700 -3.55 5.80 29.80
N VAL A 701 -4.34 4.99 29.10
CA VAL A 701 -5.73 4.70 29.47
C VAL A 701 -5.85 3.20 29.68
N VAL A 702 -6.26 2.77 30.86
CA VAL A 702 -6.46 1.35 31.18
C VAL A 702 -7.94 1.02 30.97
N LYS A 703 -8.21 -0.02 30.17
CA LYS A 703 -9.55 -0.50 29.84
C LYS A 703 -9.73 -1.97 30.24
N CYS A 704 -10.90 -2.27 30.80
CA CYS A 704 -11.37 -3.61 31.10
C CYS A 704 -12.85 -3.70 30.73
N GLY A 705 -13.17 -4.37 29.61
CA GLY A 705 -14.48 -4.26 28.97
C GLY A 705 -14.81 -2.82 28.58
N GLN A 706 -15.99 -2.34 29.00
CA GLN A 706 -16.42 -0.94 28.77
C GLN A 706 -15.86 0.03 29.81
N ALA A 707 -15.31 -0.47 30.92
CA ALA A 707 -14.80 0.35 32.00
C ALA A 707 -13.43 0.92 31.64
N GLU A 708 -13.19 2.19 31.99
CA GLU A 708 -11.91 2.85 31.77
C GLU A 708 -11.46 3.71 32.96
N ILE A 709 -10.14 3.81 33.10
CA ILE A 709 -9.49 4.63 34.13
C ILE A 709 -8.19 5.22 33.56
N ASP A 710 -7.88 6.44 33.98
CA ASP A 710 -6.60 7.08 33.70
C ASP A 710 -5.44 6.27 34.30
N GLY A 711 -4.36 6.10 33.54
CA GLY A 711 -3.23 5.28 33.96
C GLY A 711 -2.56 5.77 35.23
N TYR A 712 -2.43 7.09 35.44
CA TYR A 712 -1.84 7.61 36.67
C TYR A 712 -2.72 7.28 37.88
N ALA A 713 -4.02 7.51 37.77
CA ALA A 713 -4.97 7.15 38.83
C ALA A 713 -4.96 5.65 39.14
N PHE A 714 -4.89 4.81 38.10
CA PHE A 714 -4.84 3.36 38.23
C PHE A 714 -3.58 2.88 38.97
N PHE A 715 -2.40 3.30 38.50
CA PHE A 715 -1.13 2.87 39.06
C PHE A 715 -0.87 3.45 40.47
N ALA A 716 -1.27 4.70 40.73
CA ALA A 716 -1.21 5.28 42.07
C ALA A 716 -2.12 4.52 43.04
N GLY A 717 -3.34 4.16 42.62
CA GLY A 717 -4.26 3.38 43.43
C GLY A 717 -3.75 1.98 43.75
N LEU A 718 -3.23 1.26 42.75
CA LEU A 718 -2.59 -0.05 42.96
C LEU A 718 -1.41 0.01 43.92
N GLY A 719 -0.68 1.12 43.95
CA GLY A 719 0.45 1.32 44.85
C GLY A 719 0.09 1.32 46.33
N VAL A 720 -1.10 1.81 46.64
CA VAL A 720 -1.61 1.96 48.01
C VAL A 720 -2.35 0.70 48.47
N LEU A 721 -2.89 -0.11 47.55
CA LEU A 721 -3.73 -1.25 47.85
C LEU A 721 -2.99 -2.42 48.50
N GLU A 722 -3.31 -2.69 49.77
CA GLU A 722 -2.91 -3.89 50.49
C GLU A 722 -4.05 -4.94 50.46
N LEU A 723 -3.81 -6.10 49.83
CA LEU A 723 -4.76 -7.23 49.83
C LEU A 723 -4.22 -8.36 50.72
N PRO A 724 -5.07 -9.00 51.55
CA PRO A 724 -4.66 -10.06 52.49
C PRO A 724 -4.32 -11.42 51.84
N HIS A 725 -4.38 -11.55 50.51
CA HIS A 725 -4.29 -12.83 49.80
C HIS A 725 -2.84 -13.23 49.44
N LYS A 726 -2.44 -14.48 49.74
CA LYS A 726 -1.11 -15.03 49.42
C LYS A 726 -0.72 -15.02 47.93
N ASP A 727 -1.67 -15.02 47.00
CA ASP A 727 -1.39 -14.93 45.56
C ASP A 727 -1.02 -13.50 45.13
N TYR A 728 -1.45 -12.51 45.91
CA TYR A 728 -1.19 -11.10 45.62
C TYR A 728 0.25 -10.71 45.93
N THR A 729 0.90 -11.36 46.91
CA THR A 729 2.28 -11.03 47.30
C THR A 729 3.29 -11.26 46.17
N GLY A 730 3.06 -12.25 45.29
CA GLY A 730 3.91 -12.48 44.10
C GLY A 730 3.58 -11.59 42.90
N LEU A 731 2.34 -11.09 42.79
CA LEU A 731 1.88 -10.28 41.65
C LEU A 731 2.02 -8.77 41.87
N ARG A 732 1.98 -8.34 43.14
CA ARG A 732 2.14 -6.94 43.56
C ARG A 732 3.45 -6.32 43.01
N PRO A 733 4.62 -6.97 43.05
CA PRO A 733 5.85 -6.42 42.47
C PRO A 733 5.76 -6.18 40.95
N LEU A 734 5.06 -7.06 40.22
CA LEU A 734 4.90 -6.93 38.77
C LEU A 734 4.07 -5.72 38.38
N ALA A 735 3.04 -5.40 39.16
CA ALA A 735 2.19 -4.22 38.94
C ALA A 735 2.90 -2.93 39.35
N LEU A 736 3.63 -2.95 40.46
CA LEU A 736 4.34 -1.78 41.00
C LEU A 736 5.51 -1.32 40.13
N THR A 737 6.24 -2.25 39.53
CA THR A 737 7.31 -1.95 38.57
C THR A 737 6.78 -1.33 37.28
N VAL A 738 5.62 -1.78 36.78
CA VAL A 738 4.96 -1.12 35.64
C VAL A 738 4.45 0.26 36.05
N ALA A 739 3.92 0.42 37.26
CA ALA A 739 3.53 1.71 37.82
C ALA A 739 4.72 2.69 37.91
N TYR A 740 5.88 2.21 38.34
CA TYR A 740 7.14 2.97 38.33
C TYR A 740 7.50 3.42 36.92
N LEU A 741 7.50 2.50 35.94
CA LEU A 741 7.79 2.85 34.55
C LEU A 741 6.73 3.76 33.93
N ALA A 742 5.48 3.71 34.37
CA ALA A 742 4.43 4.64 33.93
C ALA A 742 4.52 6.00 34.65
N LYS A 743 5.27 6.09 35.75
CA LYS A 743 5.42 7.30 36.55
C LYS A 743 6.07 8.38 35.70
N GLY A 744 5.41 9.54 35.65
CA GLY A 744 5.87 10.68 34.87
C GLY A 744 5.61 10.60 33.36
N ALA A 745 4.80 9.64 32.89
CA ALA A 745 4.33 9.58 31.49
C ALA A 745 3.88 10.94 30.94
N ALA A 746 3.12 11.70 31.73
CA ALA A 746 2.61 13.02 31.35
C ALA A 746 3.70 14.09 31.14
N PHE A 747 4.89 13.92 31.73
CA PHE A 747 6.01 14.87 31.65
C PHE A 747 6.99 14.55 30.51
N ARG A 748 6.79 13.45 29.76
CA ARG A 748 7.69 13.03 28.69
C ARG A 748 7.63 13.99 27.49
N SER A 749 8.81 14.39 27.01
CA SER A 749 8.96 15.20 25.78
C SER A 749 8.44 14.45 24.55
N ARG A 750 7.90 15.21 23.59
CA ARG A 750 7.48 14.68 22.28
C ARG A 750 8.64 14.63 21.27
N CYS A 751 9.73 15.34 21.56
CA CYS A 751 10.97 15.36 20.78
C CYS A 751 12.07 14.71 21.62
N ALA A 752 12.42 13.47 21.33
CA ALA A 752 13.63 12.86 21.87
C ALA A 752 14.77 13.18 20.89
N THR A 753 15.61 14.15 21.23
CA THR A 753 16.87 14.42 20.54
C THR A 753 17.97 13.68 21.27
N SER A 754 18.40 12.55 20.73
CA SER A 754 19.67 11.92 21.13
C SER A 754 20.78 12.37 20.17
N GLN A 755 21.97 12.60 20.72
CA GLN A 755 23.18 12.99 20.00
C GLN A 755 23.66 11.92 19.00
N THR A 756 23.16 10.69 19.07
CA THR A 756 23.58 9.55 18.22
C THR A 756 22.59 9.21 17.10
N GLY A 757 21.49 9.97 16.95
CA GLY A 757 20.45 9.69 15.94
C GLY A 757 19.54 8.50 16.26
N ARG A 758 19.76 7.81 17.40
CA ARG A 758 18.91 6.72 17.92
C ARG A 758 17.84 7.25 18.89
N PHE A 759 16.61 6.74 18.80
CA PHE A 759 15.57 7.00 19.81
C PHE A 759 15.77 6.08 21.03
N CYS A 760 15.83 6.65 22.23
CA CYS A 760 15.83 5.94 23.52
C CYS A 760 14.97 6.68 24.54
N LEU A 761 14.46 5.97 25.54
CA LEU A 761 13.66 6.56 26.62
C LEU A 761 14.51 7.03 27.81
N ASP A 762 15.80 6.70 27.82
CA ASP A 762 16.78 7.14 28.83
C ASP A 762 16.35 6.79 30.27
N ILE A 763 15.92 5.53 30.49
CA ILE A 763 15.43 5.07 31.79
C ILE A 763 16.60 4.72 32.73
N CYS A 764 17.40 3.72 32.37
CA CYS A 764 18.63 3.32 33.06
C CYS A 764 19.48 2.41 32.14
N PRO A 765 20.73 2.08 32.49
CA PRO A 765 21.59 1.23 31.65
C PRO A 765 20.98 -0.16 31.42
N LEU A 766 21.26 -0.77 30.26
CA LEU A 766 20.68 -2.06 29.85
C LEU A 766 20.92 -3.16 30.88
N ALA A 767 22.09 -3.19 31.53
CA ALA A 767 22.43 -4.19 32.54
C ALA A 767 21.44 -4.18 33.71
N GLN A 768 21.05 -2.99 34.19
CA GLN A 768 20.09 -2.85 35.29
C GLN A 768 18.68 -3.25 34.84
N LEU A 769 18.27 -2.88 33.62
CA LEU A 769 16.98 -3.30 33.07
C LEU A 769 16.88 -4.82 32.97
N VAL A 770 17.96 -5.48 32.56
CA VAL A 770 18.01 -6.94 32.49
C VAL A 770 17.87 -7.53 33.90
N ASP A 771 18.67 -7.07 34.86
CA ASP A 771 18.60 -7.52 36.26
C ASP A 771 17.19 -7.34 36.85
N MET A 772 16.47 -6.28 36.51
CA MET A 772 15.11 -6.02 36.99
C MET A 772 14.04 -6.92 36.33
N PHE A 773 14.22 -7.29 35.06
CA PHE A 773 13.09 -7.73 34.23
C PHE A 773 13.27 -9.04 33.47
N HIS A 774 14.44 -9.70 33.52
CA HIS A 774 14.70 -10.94 32.76
C HIS A 774 13.75 -12.11 33.10
N ALA A 775 13.13 -12.11 34.30
CA ALA A 775 12.15 -13.12 34.72
C ALA A 775 10.74 -12.92 34.11
N ARG A 776 10.50 -11.83 33.37
CA ARG A 776 9.21 -11.62 32.68
C ARG A 776 8.98 -12.63 31.57
N GLN A 777 7.72 -12.91 31.30
CA GLN A 777 7.31 -13.83 30.24
C GLN A 777 7.46 -13.20 28.86
N ALA A 778 7.93 -14.01 27.92
CA ALA A 778 8.05 -13.68 26.51
C ALA A 778 7.76 -14.94 25.67
N SER A 779 7.00 -14.78 24.57
CA SER A 779 6.72 -15.88 23.64
C SER A 779 7.98 -16.30 22.87
N ASP A 780 8.77 -15.33 22.42
CA ASP A 780 10.11 -15.54 21.90
C ASP A 780 11.13 -15.17 22.98
N ARG A 781 12.09 -16.06 23.24
CA ARG A 781 13.09 -15.85 24.28
C ARG A 781 13.95 -14.59 24.02
N ARG A 782 14.20 -14.25 22.76
CA ARG A 782 15.00 -13.07 22.36
C ARG A 782 14.34 -11.75 22.76
N ASP A 783 13.01 -11.74 22.87
CA ASP A 783 12.25 -10.57 23.32
C ASP A 783 12.55 -10.22 24.78
N LYS A 784 13.11 -11.15 25.58
CA LYS A 784 13.61 -10.85 26.93
C LYS A 784 14.70 -9.75 26.93
N ILE A 785 15.40 -9.59 25.80
CA ILE A 785 16.43 -8.56 25.59
C ILE A 785 15.87 -7.44 24.72
N TYR A 786 15.21 -7.76 23.60
CA TYR A 786 14.75 -6.75 22.63
C TYR A 786 13.74 -5.76 23.20
N ALA A 787 12.90 -6.17 24.15
CA ALA A 787 11.95 -5.26 24.81
C ALA A 787 12.62 -4.21 25.71
N LEU A 788 13.89 -4.40 26.09
CA LEU A 788 14.61 -3.50 26.99
C LEU A 788 15.47 -2.48 26.24
N LEU A 789 15.85 -2.77 24.99
CA LEU A 789 16.77 -1.92 24.20
C LEU A 789 16.22 -0.50 24.00
N GLY A 790 14.92 -0.33 23.82
CA GLY A 790 14.31 1.01 23.66
C GLY A 790 14.32 1.86 24.93
N MET A 791 14.44 1.21 26.10
CA MET A 791 14.43 1.86 27.41
C MET A 791 15.82 2.21 27.93
N ALA A 792 16.85 1.51 27.44
CA ALA A 792 18.24 1.66 27.87
C ALA A 792 18.79 3.08 27.65
N SER A 793 19.54 3.61 28.62
CA SER A 793 20.23 4.91 28.54
C SER A 793 21.61 4.83 27.86
N ASP A 794 22.25 3.66 27.90
CA ASP A 794 23.48 3.36 27.18
C ASP A 794 23.20 2.97 25.71
N ASP A 795 24.25 2.85 24.88
CA ASP A 795 24.12 2.55 23.45
C ASP A 795 24.55 1.10 23.10
N PRO A 796 23.71 0.09 23.37
CA PRO A 796 23.97 -1.30 22.95
C PRO A 796 24.13 -1.46 21.43
N GLY A 797 23.56 -0.57 20.62
CA GLY A 797 23.68 -0.61 19.16
C GLY A 797 25.12 -0.46 18.68
N SER A 798 25.92 0.40 19.34
CA SER A 798 27.35 0.56 19.06
C SER A 798 28.17 -0.73 19.20
N SER A 799 27.68 -1.68 20.00
CA SER A 799 28.31 -2.98 20.27
C SER A 799 27.66 -4.14 19.50
N GLY A 800 26.79 -3.83 18.54
CA GLY A 800 26.14 -4.83 17.68
C GLY A 800 24.90 -5.51 18.28
N LEU A 801 24.40 -5.05 19.43
CA LEU A 801 23.13 -5.52 20.00
C LEU A 801 21.95 -4.81 19.33
N LEU A 802 21.52 -5.35 18.20
CA LEU A 802 20.37 -4.90 17.42
C LEU A 802 19.30 -5.99 17.37
N VAL A 803 18.06 -5.60 17.06
CA VAL A 803 16.96 -6.56 16.94
C VAL A 803 17.14 -7.39 15.66
N ASP A 804 17.44 -8.68 15.84
CA ASP A 804 17.57 -9.65 14.77
C ASP A 804 16.85 -10.96 15.14
N TYR A 805 15.79 -11.31 14.42
CA TYR A 805 15.07 -12.58 14.66
C TYR A 805 15.67 -13.76 13.89
N ASP A 806 16.77 -13.58 13.16
CA ASP A 806 17.52 -14.67 12.52
C ASP A 806 18.72 -15.11 13.39
N ILE A 807 19.09 -14.33 14.43
CA ILE A 807 20.15 -14.70 15.37
C ILE A 807 19.70 -15.82 16.32
N SER A 808 20.65 -16.70 16.65
CA SER A 808 20.46 -17.74 17.68
C SER A 808 20.46 -17.11 19.08
N TRP A 809 19.74 -17.75 20.01
CA TRP A 809 19.67 -17.28 21.40
C TRP A 809 21.05 -17.30 22.08
N ALA A 810 21.83 -18.36 21.87
CA ALA A 810 23.18 -18.48 22.44
C ALA A 810 24.06 -17.29 22.05
N LYS A 811 24.04 -16.92 20.77
CA LYS A 811 24.85 -15.82 20.25
C LYS A 811 24.38 -14.46 20.78
N LEU A 812 23.07 -14.21 20.80
CA LEU A 812 22.51 -12.97 21.36
C LEU A 812 22.84 -12.82 22.85
N PHE A 813 22.71 -13.91 23.61
CA PHE A 813 22.97 -13.89 25.05
C PHE A 813 24.46 -13.67 25.36
N SER A 814 25.35 -14.27 24.56
CA SER A 814 26.79 -14.01 24.63
C SER A 814 27.12 -12.55 24.28
N GLN A 815 26.48 -11.95 23.28
CA GLN A 815 26.65 -10.53 22.94
C GLN A 815 26.20 -9.61 24.08
N LEU A 816 25.09 -9.92 24.76
CA LEU A 816 24.62 -9.18 25.92
C LEU A 816 25.67 -9.20 27.04
N ILE A 817 26.18 -10.38 27.38
CA ILE A 817 27.17 -10.52 28.46
C ILE A 817 28.46 -9.78 28.11
N ASN A 818 28.94 -9.88 26.88
CA ASN A 818 30.14 -9.16 26.42
C ASN A 818 29.95 -7.63 26.35
N PHE A 819 28.72 -7.16 26.18
CA PHE A 819 28.38 -5.74 26.27
C PHE A 819 28.47 -5.24 27.71
N ILE A 820 27.95 -6.03 28.67
CA ILE A 820 27.94 -5.68 30.10
C ILE A 820 29.34 -5.84 30.73
N LEU A 821 30.02 -6.96 30.44
CA LEU A 821 31.33 -7.35 30.97
C LEU A 821 32.33 -7.47 29.82
N LYS A 822 33.36 -6.61 29.80
CA LYS A 822 34.37 -6.63 28.72
C LYS A 822 35.53 -7.57 29.06
N GLY A 823 35.96 -8.38 28.08
CA GLY A 823 37.17 -9.21 28.21
C GLY A 823 37.00 -10.49 29.04
N VAL A 824 35.77 -10.99 29.16
CA VAL A 824 35.44 -12.27 29.83
C VAL A 824 35.24 -13.39 28.81
N SER A 825 35.46 -14.64 29.22
CA SER A 825 35.14 -15.82 28.39
C SER A 825 33.73 -16.30 28.73
N VAL A 826 32.87 -16.43 27.71
CA VAL A 826 31.44 -16.73 27.89
C VAL A 826 31.05 -17.93 27.03
N GLU A 827 30.38 -18.91 27.65
CA GLU A 827 29.79 -20.06 26.98
C GLU A 827 28.25 -20.02 27.16
N THR A 828 27.51 -20.20 26.07
CA THR A 828 26.03 -20.13 26.01
C THR A 828 25.46 -21.19 25.06
N TRP A 829 24.17 -21.52 25.22
CA TRP A 829 23.48 -22.57 24.43
C TRP A 829 22.09 -22.12 23.99
N ASP A 830 21.61 -22.59 22.83
CA ASP A 830 20.31 -22.16 22.30
C ASP A 830 19.13 -22.75 23.10
N GLY A 831 19.29 -23.94 23.68
CA GLY A 831 18.25 -24.62 24.45
C GLY A 831 17.94 -23.95 25.80
N TYR A 832 18.92 -23.28 26.40
CA TYR A 832 18.89 -22.88 27.81
C TYR A 832 19.20 -21.39 27.98
N PRO A 833 18.49 -20.65 28.85
CA PRO A 833 18.84 -19.27 29.20
C PRO A 833 19.90 -19.25 30.31
N ILE A 834 20.99 -19.98 30.08
CA ILE A 834 22.11 -20.17 31.02
C ILE A 834 23.40 -19.74 30.32
N ALA A 835 24.25 -19.01 31.05
CA ALA A 835 25.59 -18.67 30.61
C ALA A 835 26.63 -19.07 31.65
N VAL A 836 27.76 -19.59 31.19
CA VAL A 836 28.94 -19.82 32.03
C VAL A 836 29.97 -18.76 31.69
N ILE A 837 30.37 -17.99 32.69
CA ILE A 837 31.27 -16.84 32.57
C ILE A 837 32.54 -17.11 33.36
N ARG A 838 33.69 -17.11 32.67
CA ARG A 838 35.02 -17.18 33.29
C ARG A 838 35.63 -15.78 33.28
N SER A 839 35.93 -15.26 34.46
CA SER A 839 36.45 -13.90 34.64
C SER A 839 37.39 -13.83 35.83
N LYS A 840 38.33 -12.87 35.82
CA LYS A 840 39.11 -12.54 37.02
C LYS A 840 38.36 -11.50 37.85
N GLY A 841 38.50 -11.53 39.17
CA GLY A 841 37.78 -10.59 40.03
C GLY A 841 38.39 -10.39 41.40
N CYS A 842 37.81 -9.45 42.15
CA CYS A 842 38.07 -9.27 43.58
C CYS A 842 36.75 -9.19 44.37
N VAL A 843 36.71 -9.83 45.54
CA VAL A 843 35.58 -9.70 46.48
C VAL A 843 35.73 -8.36 47.20
N LEU A 844 34.66 -7.57 47.18
CA LEU A 844 34.63 -6.24 47.78
C LEU A 844 33.93 -6.22 49.14
N GLY A 845 32.90 -7.04 49.32
CA GLY A 845 32.09 -7.06 50.53
C GLY A 845 31.00 -8.12 50.57
N LEU A 846 30.19 -8.10 51.64
CA LEU A 846 29.08 -9.02 51.90
C LEU A 846 27.80 -8.25 52.20
N VAL A 847 26.67 -8.72 51.69
CA VAL A 847 25.33 -8.22 52.04
C VAL A 847 24.96 -8.72 53.44
N SER A 848 24.82 -7.78 54.39
CA SER A 848 24.51 -8.04 55.79
C SER A 848 23.01 -8.03 56.09
N SER A 849 22.22 -7.23 55.38
CA SER A 849 20.76 -7.23 55.49
C SER A 849 20.12 -6.61 54.25
N VAL A 850 18.84 -6.94 54.00
CA VAL A 850 18.05 -6.46 52.86
C VAL A 850 16.71 -5.93 53.37
N ASN A 851 16.40 -4.67 53.06
CA ASN A 851 15.14 -4.03 53.42
C ASN A 851 14.48 -3.42 52.18
N THR A 852 13.31 -3.93 51.79
CA THR A 852 12.54 -3.40 50.67
C THR A 852 11.71 -2.19 51.10
N ASP A 853 11.87 -1.05 50.43
CA ASP A 853 11.08 0.15 50.74
C ASP A 853 9.62 -0.08 50.31
N ILE A 854 8.72 -0.19 51.30
CA ILE A 854 7.29 -0.46 51.09
C ILE A 854 6.61 0.70 50.34
N VAL A 855 7.14 1.93 50.46
CA VAL A 855 6.54 3.15 49.88
C VAL A 855 6.96 3.36 48.43
N ARG A 856 8.17 2.92 48.07
CA ARG A 856 8.77 3.00 46.73
C ARG A 856 9.17 1.60 46.28
N ALA A 857 8.19 0.69 46.18
CA ALA A 857 8.36 -0.74 45.94
C ALA A 857 9.16 -1.16 44.69
N ASP A 858 9.71 -0.20 43.96
CA ASP A 858 10.76 -0.32 42.95
C ASP A 858 12.18 -0.46 43.55
N LYS A 859 12.43 -0.05 44.81
CA LYS A 859 13.78 0.00 45.42
C LYS A 859 13.96 -0.90 46.65
N GLN A 860 15.16 -1.47 46.75
CA GLN A 860 15.65 -2.23 47.89
C GLN A 860 16.88 -1.53 48.50
N ARG A 861 16.91 -1.46 49.83
CA ARG A 861 18.04 -0.96 50.59
C ARG A 861 18.86 -2.13 51.13
N LEU A 862 20.11 -2.22 50.72
CA LEU A 862 21.07 -3.23 51.16
C LEU A 862 22.04 -2.62 52.16
N GLU A 863 22.31 -3.34 53.23
CA GLU A 863 23.43 -3.07 54.12
C GLU A 863 24.61 -3.93 53.67
N ILE A 864 25.73 -3.30 53.34
CA ILE A 864 26.90 -4.01 52.81
C ILE A 864 28.13 -3.65 53.63
N THR A 865 28.84 -4.68 54.08
CA THR A 865 30.10 -4.58 54.83
C THR A 865 31.28 -4.75 53.87
N TRP A 866 32.15 -3.74 53.78
CA TRP A 866 33.27 -3.68 52.81
C TRP A 866 34.64 -3.74 53.48
N ASN A 867 35.61 -4.26 52.73
CA ASN A 867 37.03 -4.20 53.08
C ASN A 867 37.66 -2.90 52.58
N SER A 868 38.05 -1.98 53.46
CA SER A 868 38.78 -0.76 53.07
C SER A 868 40.28 -1.03 53.02
N PRO A 869 41.01 -0.70 51.93
CA PRO A 869 42.47 -0.83 51.90
C PRO A 869 43.21 0.25 52.70
N SER A 870 42.54 1.35 53.09
CA SER A 870 43.17 2.53 53.69
C SER A 870 43.11 2.57 55.22
N GLU A 871 42.21 1.82 55.86
CA GLU A 871 42.03 1.77 57.30
C GLU A 871 41.78 0.33 57.73
N SER A 872 42.44 -0.13 58.79
CA SER A 872 42.35 -1.50 59.33
C SER A 872 40.97 -1.84 59.94
N GLU A 873 39.92 -1.08 59.63
CA GLU A 873 38.56 -1.20 60.16
C GLU A 873 37.53 -1.36 59.03
N TRP A 874 36.56 -2.25 59.26
CA TRP A 874 35.51 -2.58 58.30
C TRP A 874 34.42 -1.51 58.26
N LYS A 875 33.99 -1.10 57.07
CA LYS A 875 33.01 -0.02 56.90
C LYS A 875 31.66 -0.56 56.44
N LEU A 876 30.61 -0.24 57.19
CA LEU A 876 29.22 -0.48 56.80
C LEU A 876 28.75 0.62 55.84
N SER A 877 28.10 0.24 54.75
CA SER A 877 27.54 1.17 53.77
C SER A 877 26.12 0.78 53.40
N TYR A 878 25.31 1.77 53.01
CA TYR A 878 23.92 1.56 52.61
C TYR A 878 23.78 1.79 51.11
N TRP A 879 23.30 0.76 50.42
CA TRP A 879 23.12 0.77 48.98
C TRP A 879 21.64 0.77 48.66
N THR A 880 21.19 1.67 47.80
CA THR A 880 19.82 1.65 47.31
C THR A 880 19.85 1.18 45.87
N LEU A 881 19.40 -0.05 45.63
CA LEU A 881 19.32 -0.65 44.31
C LEU A 881 17.86 -0.77 43.88
N GLU A 882 17.62 -0.87 42.58
CA GLU A 882 16.33 -1.30 42.07
C GLU A 882 16.10 -2.78 42.44
N VAL A 883 14.85 -3.18 42.63
CA VAL A 883 14.49 -4.57 42.94
C VAL A 883 14.82 -5.46 41.74
N SER A 884 15.71 -6.43 41.96
CA SER A 884 16.12 -7.42 40.96
C SER A 884 15.08 -8.52 40.79
N ALA A 885 15.05 -9.12 39.59
CA ALA A 885 14.18 -10.23 39.25
C ALA A 885 14.46 -11.46 40.13
N GLU A 886 15.73 -11.71 40.45
CA GLU A 886 16.12 -12.61 41.55
C GLU A 886 16.36 -11.80 42.83
N PRO A 887 15.71 -12.13 43.96
CA PRO A 887 15.86 -11.35 45.18
C PRO A 887 17.26 -11.52 45.78
N VAL A 888 17.90 -10.39 46.08
CA VAL A 888 19.13 -10.33 46.89
C VAL A 888 18.79 -10.80 48.31
N LYS A 889 19.67 -11.60 48.90
CA LYS A 889 19.53 -12.15 50.25
C LYS A 889 20.73 -11.77 51.11
N GLU A 890 20.51 -11.82 52.42
CA GLU A 890 21.61 -11.78 53.39
C GLU A 890 22.61 -12.90 53.09
N GLY A 891 23.89 -12.54 53.09
CA GLY A 891 24.99 -13.45 52.78
C GLY A 891 25.41 -13.49 51.31
N ASP A 892 24.74 -12.77 50.41
CA ASP A 892 25.21 -12.60 49.03
C ASP A 892 26.51 -11.78 49.00
N VAL A 893 27.39 -12.10 48.06
CA VAL A 893 28.76 -11.57 47.96
C VAL A 893 28.83 -10.49 46.89
N VAL A 894 29.49 -9.37 47.20
CA VAL A 894 29.70 -8.27 46.25
C VAL A 894 31.12 -8.34 45.73
N CYS A 895 31.29 -8.38 44.40
CA CYS A 895 32.60 -8.50 43.76
C CYS A 895 32.74 -7.54 42.57
N LEU A 896 33.98 -7.19 42.22
CA LEU A 896 34.31 -6.49 40.97
C LEU A 896 34.93 -7.48 40.00
N LEU A 897 34.31 -7.66 38.85
CA LEU A 897 34.81 -8.52 37.79
C LEU A 897 35.68 -7.74 36.80
N GLN A 898 36.59 -8.44 36.13
CA GLN A 898 37.46 -7.89 35.11
C GLN A 898 36.63 -7.24 34.00
N GLY A 899 36.91 -5.96 33.72
CA GLY A 899 36.22 -5.19 32.68
C GLY A 899 34.79 -4.75 33.03
N ALA A 900 34.32 -4.97 34.26
CA ALA A 900 33.06 -4.44 34.75
C ALA A 900 33.21 -3.00 35.26
N MET A 901 32.30 -2.12 34.85
CA MET A 901 32.22 -0.73 35.36
C MET A 901 31.47 -0.64 36.69
N LEU A 902 30.64 -1.64 36.99
CA LEU A 902 29.81 -1.75 38.18
C LEU A 902 30.06 -3.10 38.86
N PRO A 903 29.94 -3.19 40.19
CA PRO A 903 30.09 -4.43 40.94
C PRO A 903 28.95 -5.42 40.66
N THR A 904 29.26 -6.70 40.80
CA THR A 904 28.36 -7.85 40.60
C THR A 904 28.05 -8.49 41.94
N ILE A 905 26.78 -8.84 42.18
CA ILE A 905 26.34 -9.57 43.37
C ILE A 905 26.15 -11.04 43.01
N ILE A 906 26.84 -11.93 43.72
CA ILE A 906 26.89 -13.36 43.47
C ILE A 906 26.50 -14.18 44.70
N ARG A 907 25.92 -15.36 44.48
CA ARG A 907 25.54 -16.32 45.52
C ARG A 907 26.24 -17.65 45.28
N MET A 908 26.81 -18.24 46.33
CA MET A 908 27.45 -19.54 46.23
C MET A 908 26.41 -20.66 46.11
N HIS A 909 26.56 -21.53 45.12
CA HIS A 909 25.78 -22.76 44.95
C HIS A 909 26.75 -23.94 44.80
N HIS A 910 26.88 -24.76 45.83
CA HIS A 910 27.77 -25.92 45.89
C HIS A 910 29.21 -25.63 45.41
N ASP A 911 29.52 -25.83 44.13
CA ASP A 911 30.84 -25.69 43.51
C ASP A 911 30.99 -24.53 42.51
N TYR A 912 29.98 -23.67 42.35
CA TYR A 912 30.02 -22.48 41.50
C TYR A 912 29.33 -21.25 42.14
N TRP A 913 29.43 -20.10 41.47
CA TRP A 913 28.80 -18.84 41.89
C TRP A 913 27.69 -18.45 40.92
N ASN A 914 26.46 -18.32 41.40
CA ASN A 914 25.33 -17.79 40.62
C ASN A 914 25.33 -16.25 40.64
N ILE A 915 25.13 -15.60 39.50
CA ILE A 915 24.96 -14.16 39.41
C ILE A 915 23.51 -13.80 39.75
N ILE A 916 23.33 -12.99 40.81
CA ILE A 916 22.02 -12.48 41.23
C ILE A 916 21.76 -11.08 40.63
N VAL A 917 22.79 -10.24 40.62
CA VAL A 917 22.76 -8.90 40.01
C VAL A 917 24.05 -8.72 39.24
N ILE A 918 23.97 -8.55 37.92
CA ILE A 918 25.18 -8.44 37.09
C ILE A 918 25.85 -7.07 37.25
N ALA A 919 25.08 -6.00 37.48
CA ALA A 919 25.58 -4.63 37.57
C ALA A 919 24.85 -3.79 38.63
N ALA A 920 25.36 -3.79 39.86
CA ALA A 920 24.82 -3.02 40.98
C ALA A 920 25.33 -1.56 40.97
N ALA A 921 24.43 -0.58 40.94
CA ALA A 921 24.78 0.84 40.95
C ALA A 921 25.38 1.29 42.29
N PHE A 922 26.42 2.15 42.24
CA PHE A 922 27.00 2.75 43.45
C PHE A 922 26.04 3.76 44.12
N PRO A 923 26.11 3.94 45.46
CA PRO A 923 25.42 5.04 46.14
C PRO A 923 25.88 6.43 45.66
N GLU A 924 24.97 7.41 45.58
CA GLU A 924 25.24 8.78 45.08
C GLU A 924 26.42 9.48 45.79
N TYR A 925 26.66 9.22 47.08
CA TYR A 925 27.80 9.80 47.82
C TYR A 925 29.16 9.19 47.46
N LEU A 926 29.19 8.04 46.78
CA LEU A 926 30.37 7.46 46.16
C LEU A 926 30.52 7.87 44.68
N GLN A 927 29.51 8.57 44.11
CA GLN A 927 29.48 9.06 42.72
C GLN A 927 29.81 10.56 42.56
N ALA A 928 29.87 11.35 43.65
CA ALA A 928 30.07 12.80 43.57
C ALA A 928 31.53 13.20 43.21
N PRO A 929 31.74 14.21 42.35
CA PRO A 929 33.03 14.87 42.21
C PRO A 929 33.19 15.89 43.35
N MET A 930 33.82 15.50 44.46
CA MET A 930 34.17 16.42 45.54
C MET A 930 35.68 16.42 45.74
N SER A 931 36.31 17.54 45.32
CA SER A 931 37.67 18.01 45.64
C SER A 931 38.84 17.02 45.44
N ASP A 932 39.73 17.28 44.46
CA ASP A 932 41.16 16.89 44.32
C ASP A 932 41.69 15.54 44.85
N LYS A 933 40.82 14.62 45.26
CA LYS A 933 41.10 13.26 45.67
C LYS A 933 40.22 12.38 44.79
N GLU A 934 40.88 11.63 43.91
CA GLU A 934 40.25 10.59 43.09
C GLU A 934 39.34 9.69 43.97
N PRO A 935 38.21 9.18 43.43
CA PRO A 935 37.40 8.19 44.14
C PRO A 935 38.29 7.04 44.63
N GLU A 936 38.06 6.45 45.80
CA GLU A 936 38.94 5.41 46.38
C GLU A 936 38.95 4.08 45.58
N ILE A 937 38.04 3.92 44.63
CA ILE A 937 37.74 2.66 43.93
C ILE A 937 38.74 2.30 42.79
N PRO A 938 39.31 3.22 41.99
CA PRO A 938 40.26 2.88 40.92
C PRO A 938 41.57 2.23 41.42
N ARG A 939 41.91 2.39 42.71
CA ARG A 939 43.09 1.73 43.33
C ARG A 939 42.93 0.22 43.51
N LEU A 940 41.70 -0.34 43.46
CA LEU A 940 41.46 -1.78 43.52
C LEU A 940 41.81 -2.53 42.22
N SER A 941 42.05 -1.82 41.11
CA SER A 941 42.34 -2.44 39.80
C SER A 941 43.75 -3.05 39.66
N ALA A 942 44.67 -2.75 40.59
CA ALA A 942 46.09 -3.10 40.43
C ALA A 942 46.40 -4.60 40.66
N THR A 943 45.50 -5.36 41.30
CA THR A 943 45.64 -6.83 41.44
C THR A 943 44.26 -7.49 41.50
N LEU A 944 43.81 -8.09 40.40
CA LEU A 944 42.64 -8.99 40.33
C LEU A 944 43.11 -10.43 40.62
N PRO A 945 43.02 -10.94 41.87
CA PRO A 945 43.78 -12.13 42.27
C PRO A 945 43.07 -13.47 42.01
N HIS A 946 41.75 -13.45 41.76
CA HIS A 946 40.93 -14.66 41.81
C HIS A 946 40.29 -14.95 40.46
N ASP A 947 40.35 -16.22 40.03
CA ASP A 947 39.58 -16.72 38.89
C ASP A 947 38.19 -17.13 39.37
N PHE A 948 37.15 -16.50 38.82
CA PHE A 948 35.75 -16.83 39.06
C PHE A 948 35.19 -17.66 37.92
N LEU A 949 34.49 -18.74 38.29
CA LEU A 949 33.55 -19.45 37.44
C LEU A 949 32.14 -19.07 37.88
N LEU A 950 31.50 -18.22 37.09
CA LEU A 950 30.17 -17.69 37.36
C LEU A 950 29.15 -18.37 36.44
N VAL A 951 27.97 -18.65 36.97
CA VAL A 951 26.81 -19.09 36.20
C VAL A 951 25.77 -17.98 36.28
N TRP A 952 25.18 -17.62 35.14
CA TRP A 952 24.03 -16.72 35.11
C TRP A 952 22.85 -17.50 34.53
N ASP A 953 21.93 -17.89 35.41
CA ASP A 953 20.77 -18.71 35.08
C ASP A 953 19.49 -17.89 35.24
N TRP A 954 18.71 -17.74 34.16
CA TRP A 954 17.45 -16.99 34.21
C TRP A 954 16.22 -17.86 34.53
N ASP A 955 16.36 -19.18 34.70
CA ASP A 955 15.26 -20.14 34.90
C ASP A 955 15.14 -20.68 36.34
N MET A 956 16.07 -20.35 37.24
CA MET A 956 16.17 -20.87 38.62
C MET A 956 15.00 -20.52 39.56
N SER A 957 13.95 -19.85 39.08
CA SER A 957 12.88 -19.31 39.94
C SER A 957 11.67 -20.22 40.18
N LEU A 958 11.67 -21.48 39.74
CA LEU A 958 10.54 -22.39 39.97
C LEU A 958 10.97 -23.81 40.40
N ASP A 959 10.92 -24.03 41.71
CA ASP A 959 10.82 -25.32 42.42
C ASP A 959 12.14 -26.14 42.51
N GLU A 960 12.87 -25.95 43.63
CA GLU A 960 14.22 -26.47 43.91
C GLU A 960 14.32 -27.99 44.08
N SER A 961 13.23 -28.76 43.95
CA SER A 961 13.24 -30.19 44.30
C SER A 961 13.33 -31.16 43.11
N TRP A 962 12.89 -30.78 41.90
CA TRP A 962 12.68 -31.74 40.81
C TRP A 962 13.74 -31.72 39.69
N ARG A 963 14.55 -30.66 39.55
CA ARG A 963 15.55 -30.52 38.46
C ARG A 963 16.96 -31.03 38.77
N ARG A 964 17.20 -31.59 39.96
CA ARG A 964 18.56 -31.91 40.42
C ARG A 964 19.31 -32.89 39.51
N SER A 965 18.63 -33.90 38.95
CA SER A 965 19.27 -34.90 38.07
C SER A 965 19.53 -34.37 36.66
N GLU A 966 18.62 -33.56 36.09
CA GLU A 966 18.81 -32.94 34.76
C GLU A 966 19.89 -31.86 34.81
N TYR A 967 20.03 -31.15 35.94
CA TYR A 967 21.05 -30.13 36.13
C TYR A 967 22.45 -30.72 36.31
N GLU A 968 22.58 -31.83 37.05
CA GLU A 968 23.86 -32.58 37.15
C GLU A 968 24.26 -33.19 35.80
N ASP A 969 23.30 -33.67 35.01
CA ASP A 969 23.54 -34.19 33.66
C ASP A 969 23.94 -33.07 32.69
N LEU A 970 23.30 -31.89 32.79
CA LEU A 970 23.68 -30.69 32.04
C LEU A 970 25.10 -30.24 32.42
N MET A 971 25.44 -30.13 33.71
CA MET A 971 26.78 -29.76 34.18
C MET A 971 27.85 -30.80 33.78
N GLY A 972 27.47 -32.07 33.64
CA GLY A 972 28.32 -33.13 33.06
C GLY A 972 28.57 -32.97 31.56
N HIS A 973 27.56 -32.52 30.80
CA HIS A 973 27.66 -32.24 29.36
C HIS A 973 28.33 -30.88 29.03
N LEU A 974 28.32 -29.95 30.00
CA LEU A 974 28.93 -28.61 29.92
C LEU A 974 30.45 -28.61 30.18
N ALA A 975 31.05 -29.77 30.48
CA ALA A 975 32.50 -29.93 30.40
C ALA A 975 32.95 -29.76 28.91
N PRO A 976 33.98 -28.95 28.63
CA PRO A 976 34.37 -28.65 27.26
C PRO A 976 34.62 -29.93 26.45
N LYS A 977 34.30 -29.90 25.14
CA LYS A 977 34.70 -30.91 24.13
C LYS A 977 36.24 -30.92 23.91
N ALA A 978 37.00 -31.01 24.98
CA ALA A 978 38.44 -31.19 25.01
C ALA A 978 38.77 -32.25 26.06
N THR A 979 38.28 -33.48 25.88
CA THR A 979 38.94 -34.70 26.36
C THR A 979 38.13 -35.95 26.00
N LYS A 980 38.39 -36.50 24.80
CA LYS A 980 38.36 -37.97 24.64
C LYS A 980 39.71 -38.51 25.12
N ALA A 981 39.97 -38.39 26.42
CA ALA A 981 41.04 -39.07 27.14
C ALA A 981 40.73 -38.94 28.64
N GLY A 982 40.25 -40.02 29.26
CA GLY A 982 39.96 -40.05 30.68
C GLY A 982 41.24 -39.87 31.48
N LEU A 983 41.31 -38.79 32.27
CA LEU A 983 42.23 -38.51 33.41
C LEU A 983 42.18 -37.03 33.87
N GLN A 984 41.45 -36.14 33.18
CA GLN A 984 41.53 -34.69 33.42
C GLN A 984 40.31 -34.05 34.12
N THR A 985 39.25 -34.82 34.41
CA THR A 985 38.00 -34.34 35.03
C THR A 985 38.11 -34.00 36.51
N ASP A 986 39.01 -34.65 37.27
CA ASP A 986 39.15 -34.41 38.71
C ASP A 986 39.99 -33.16 39.03
N CYS A 987 40.99 -32.83 38.21
CA CYS A 987 41.84 -31.66 38.41
C CYS A 987 41.08 -30.32 38.23
N GLU A 988 40.14 -30.24 37.29
CA GLU A 988 39.32 -29.03 37.13
C GLU A 988 38.35 -28.82 38.29
N LYS A 989 37.76 -29.90 38.82
CA LYS A 989 36.86 -29.86 39.98
C LYS A 989 37.63 -29.44 41.24
N ILE A 990 38.85 -29.94 41.42
CA ILE A 990 39.76 -29.54 42.51
C ILE A 990 40.18 -28.07 42.37
N ALA A 991 40.51 -27.59 41.17
CA ALA A 991 40.86 -26.17 40.95
C ALA A 991 39.67 -25.22 41.22
N ARG A 992 38.44 -25.62 40.84
CA ARG A 992 37.20 -24.88 41.14
C ARG A 992 36.92 -24.82 42.64
N LEU A 993 37.05 -25.94 43.34
CA LEU A 993 36.91 -26.01 44.80
C LEU A 993 38.00 -25.23 45.54
N TRP A 994 39.25 -25.22 45.03
CA TRP A 994 40.37 -24.46 45.59
C TRP A 994 40.14 -22.94 45.48
N ASN A 995 39.74 -22.44 44.30
CA ASN A 995 39.47 -21.01 44.10
C ASN A 995 38.26 -20.52 44.90
N SER A 996 37.20 -21.33 44.98
CA SER A 996 36.06 -21.09 45.89
C SER A 996 36.50 -21.11 47.36
N GLY A 997 37.41 -22.02 47.74
CA GLY A 997 38.00 -22.08 49.07
C GLY A 997 38.82 -20.84 49.45
N VAL A 998 39.53 -20.22 48.49
CA VAL A 998 40.28 -18.96 48.70
C VAL A 998 39.34 -17.76 48.85
N ALA A 999 38.29 -17.65 48.02
CA ALA A 999 37.26 -16.62 48.17
C ALA A 999 36.51 -16.77 49.52
N MET A 1000 36.23 -18.02 49.93
CA MET A 1000 35.64 -18.32 51.24
C MET A 1000 36.55 -17.98 52.42
N ARG A 1001 37.89 -17.97 52.27
CA ARG A 1001 38.81 -17.45 53.32
C ARG A 1001 38.68 -15.94 53.49
N VAL A 1002 38.40 -15.18 52.43
CA VAL A 1002 38.12 -13.73 52.50
C VAL A 1002 36.76 -13.49 53.17
N ILE A 1003 35.74 -14.28 52.81
CA ILE A 1003 34.40 -14.24 53.43
C ILE A 1003 34.47 -14.67 54.92
N LYS A 1004 35.34 -15.63 55.27
CA LYS A 1004 35.63 -16.04 56.65
C LYS A 1004 36.18 -14.90 57.50
N ARG A 1005 37.06 -14.04 56.94
CA ARG A 1005 37.51 -12.80 57.62
C ARG A 1005 36.38 -11.78 57.78
N LEU A 1006 35.42 -11.74 56.85
CA LEU A 1006 34.27 -10.83 56.86
C LEU A 1006 33.18 -11.22 57.89
N ARG A 1007 32.95 -12.51 58.15
CA ARG A 1007 31.90 -12.99 59.08
C ARG A 1007 32.33 -13.17 60.54
N GLY A 1008 33.64 -13.23 60.83
CA GLY A 1008 34.13 -13.37 62.21
C GLY A 1008 33.75 -14.69 62.91
N GLU A 1009 33.41 -15.75 62.17
CA GLU A 1009 32.92 -17.01 62.73
C GLU A 1009 34.01 -18.11 62.79
N GLU A 1010 34.30 -18.61 64.00
CA GLU A 1010 35.26 -19.73 64.24
C GLU A 1010 34.66 -21.13 63.99
N ASN A 1011 33.34 -21.30 63.88
CA ASN A 1011 32.68 -22.62 63.94
C ASN A 1011 32.53 -23.40 62.61
N ILE A 1012 33.02 -22.88 61.48
CA ILE A 1012 32.97 -23.57 60.18
C ILE A 1012 34.19 -24.52 59.98
N GLN A 1013 35.05 -24.66 61.00
CA GLN A 1013 36.16 -25.62 60.98
C GLN A 1013 35.68 -27.07 60.84
N LYS A 1014 34.46 -27.40 61.31
CA LYS A 1014 33.88 -28.75 61.18
C LYS A 1014 33.49 -29.12 59.74
N ALA A 1015 32.91 -28.19 58.98
CA ALA A 1015 32.47 -28.43 57.61
C ALA A 1015 33.64 -28.44 56.60
N LEU A 1016 34.69 -27.66 56.86
CA LEU A 1016 35.93 -27.68 56.08
C LEU A 1016 36.75 -28.95 56.33
N ILE A 1017 36.76 -29.47 57.57
CA ILE A 1017 37.34 -30.77 57.89
C ILE A 1017 36.59 -31.90 57.18
N ASP A 1018 35.26 -31.85 57.09
CA ASP A 1018 34.48 -32.86 56.35
C ASP A 1018 34.73 -32.82 54.83
N LEU A 1019 35.01 -31.64 54.26
CA LEU A 1019 35.37 -31.45 52.84
C LEU A 1019 36.81 -31.87 52.52
N GLU A 1020 37.78 -31.57 53.40
CA GLU A 1020 39.17 -32.05 53.26
C GLU A 1020 39.29 -33.56 53.52
N MET A 1021 38.54 -34.12 54.47
CA MET A 1021 38.55 -35.55 54.78
C MET A 1021 37.82 -36.39 53.72
N GLY A 1022 36.76 -35.88 53.09
CA GLY A 1022 36.03 -36.60 52.04
C GLY A 1022 36.83 -36.79 50.75
N VAL A 1023 37.74 -35.85 50.44
CA VAL A 1023 38.60 -35.88 49.24
C VAL A 1023 39.85 -36.76 49.48
N ILE A 1024 40.37 -36.80 50.70
CA ILE A 1024 41.50 -37.66 51.06
C ILE A 1024 41.07 -39.13 51.22
N TRP A 1025 39.83 -39.40 51.67
CA TRP A 1025 39.39 -40.79 51.91
C TRP A 1025 38.99 -41.55 50.63
N ARG A 1026 38.52 -40.88 49.57
CA ARG A 1026 38.21 -41.54 48.29
C ARG A 1026 39.45 -41.84 47.44
N ASN A 1027 40.47 -40.99 47.50
CA ASN A 1027 41.68 -41.17 46.68
C ASN A 1027 42.75 -42.08 47.30
N CYS A 1028 42.56 -42.55 48.54
CA CYS A 1028 43.45 -43.51 49.21
C CYS A 1028 42.96 -44.98 49.14
N ASN A 1029 41.80 -45.26 48.54
CA ASN A 1029 41.25 -46.63 48.44
C ASN A 1029 41.21 -47.22 47.01
N GLU A 1030 41.75 -46.52 46.02
CA GLU A 1030 42.04 -47.06 44.69
C GLU A 1030 43.50 -46.80 44.30
N TYR A 1031 44.42 -47.41 45.05
CA TYR A 1031 45.78 -47.76 44.62
C TYR A 1031 46.26 -49.02 45.37
#